data_AF-A0A2M7FU64-F1
#
_entry.id   AF-A0A2M7FU64-F1
#
_cell.length_a   1.000
_cell.length_b   1.000
_cell.length_c   1.000
_cell.angle_alpha   90.00
_cell.angle_beta   90.00
_cell.angle_gamma   90.00
#
_symmetry.space_group_name_H-M   'P 1'
#
loop_
_entity.id
_entity.type
_entity.pdbx_description
1 polymer ?
#
loop_
_entity_poly.entity_id
_entity_poly.type
_entity_poly.pdbx_seq_one_letter_code
_entity_poly.pdbx_strand_id
1 'polypeptide(L)'
;MLAWAVALSCLTGALWLAVHHPVSPLFSLVLLCLWCAVAIWQPNVWLWVVPACLPWLNFSPWTGWVVLEEFDILMLATLACAYGRMAWFGLQGRQLQMPALAKGLVLVLVLLVSGLVSLWRGLEDVGGLALDWFAGYGDALNSWRVAKSLLYAALCVPLLQATSALELVRKQTLFAVGVLSGLAVVVLSVVWERAAFAGVSDFSVHYRTVALFWEMHVGGAALDVYLALTAPFVVWALATARNRMVWLLAAVLAVLAVYAGLTTFSRGVYLAMGLPVAVLALWLWRQKNVRNSASERQFWRARGDVVLMIVLAVEVLAVLVGGSFMAERLARSDQDLTSRMAHWRSGVGLLNSPADWLLGKGMGRLPANYAAQVPEGEFSGAVRWQQGEKGLWRKDGYVVLAGPRSNQEIAGSYELTQRVDTTVNGQFRVRINVRVLKSTRMEFYLCERHLLYDRSCLAAWPTVKPVPGFVGWQSLTFPLKGEAFDPEPWFGHRLKMFSLAVSDAAAVAEIDALALLSPSGADLLVNGDFSQGTARWLGVAQSYFDPWHLDNLALEVLVERGLVGLLALVALFGYAFWQLLWGSARGQPLAPYLAAALFAVLLVGLVSSVMDVPRVVFLFYLMMLWSLPSMNFRKGSMLDCDACVKNK
;
A
#
# COMPACT_ATOMS: atom_id res chain seq x y z
N MET A 1 17.12 0.91 29.54
CA MET A 1 17.15 2.28 29.00
C MET A 1 16.70 2.33 27.53
N LEU A 2 17.32 1.58 26.60
CA LEU A 2 16.92 1.60 25.18
C LEU A 2 15.43 1.27 24.95
N ALA A 3 14.89 0.22 25.59
CA ALA A 3 13.47 -0.13 25.45
C ALA A 3 12.52 0.98 25.93
N TRP A 4 12.88 1.70 27.00
CA TRP A 4 12.12 2.87 27.45
C TRP A 4 12.17 4.02 26.44
N ALA A 5 13.34 4.30 25.86
CA ALA A 5 13.49 5.34 24.85
C ALA A 5 12.66 5.04 23.60
N VAL A 6 12.68 3.79 23.10
CA VAL A 6 11.84 3.36 21.98
C VAL A 6 10.36 3.48 22.33
N ALA A 7 9.96 3.00 23.51
CA ALA A 7 8.57 3.05 23.95
C ALA A 7 8.04 4.49 24.02
N LEU A 8 8.80 5.39 24.64
CA LEU A 8 8.43 6.80 24.78
C LEU A 8 8.39 7.50 23.42
N SER A 9 9.38 7.28 22.56
CA SER A 9 9.43 7.89 21.22
C SER A 9 8.27 7.42 20.34
N CYS A 10 7.90 6.14 20.42
CA CYS A 10 6.75 5.63 19.68
C CYS A 10 5.43 6.17 20.26
N LEU A 11 5.31 6.27 21.58
CA LEU A 11 4.11 6.81 22.22
C LEU A 11 3.91 8.29 21.88
N THR A 12 4.97 9.10 21.94
CA THR A 12 4.91 10.52 21.57
C THR A 12 4.57 10.67 20.09
N GLY A 13 5.17 9.86 19.21
CA GLY A 13 4.82 9.84 17.78
C GLY A 13 3.35 9.47 17.55
N ALA A 14 2.84 8.42 18.18
CA ALA A 14 1.45 7.99 18.03
C ALA A 14 0.46 9.05 18.53
N LEU A 15 0.74 9.67 19.69
CA LEU A 15 -0.08 10.75 20.23
C LEU A 15 -0.03 11.99 19.34
N TRP A 16 1.16 12.35 18.85
CA TRP A 16 1.35 13.50 17.96
C TRP A 16 0.54 13.34 16.67
N LEU A 17 0.63 12.18 16.02
CA LEU A 17 -0.17 11.89 14.83
C LEU A 17 -1.67 11.88 15.14
N ALA A 18 -2.10 11.28 16.25
CA ALA A 18 -3.51 11.21 16.61
C ALA A 18 -4.13 12.61 16.88
N VAL A 19 -3.40 13.52 17.56
CA VAL A 19 -3.85 14.90 17.81
C VAL A 19 -3.92 15.72 16.52
N HIS A 20 -3.05 15.43 15.54
CA HIS A 20 -3.01 16.13 14.26
C HIS A 20 -3.79 15.43 13.14
N HIS A 21 -4.60 14.42 13.45
CA HIS A 21 -5.40 13.70 12.45
C HIS A 21 -6.38 14.66 11.72
N PRO A 22 -6.35 14.79 10.37
CA PRO A 22 -7.02 15.89 9.66
C PRO A 22 -8.54 15.90 9.74
N VAL A 23 -9.16 14.75 10.05
CA VAL A 23 -10.61 14.59 10.01
C VAL A 23 -11.23 14.56 11.41
N SER A 24 -10.59 13.84 12.34
CA SER A 24 -11.15 13.61 13.68
C SER A 24 -10.05 13.26 14.70
N PRO A 25 -9.36 14.25 15.27
CA PRO A 25 -8.31 14.04 16.26
C PRO A 25 -8.79 13.29 17.50
N LEU A 26 -9.96 13.67 18.04
CA LEU A 26 -10.50 13.09 19.26
C LEU A 26 -10.82 11.60 19.08
N PHE A 27 -11.43 11.23 17.95
CA PHE A 27 -11.71 9.83 17.64
C PHE A 27 -10.42 9.01 17.49
N SER A 28 -9.41 9.57 16.82
CA SER A 28 -8.10 8.93 16.70
C SER A 28 -7.45 8.69 18.06
N LEU A 29 -7.55 9.64 19.00
CA LEU A 29 -7.03 9.49 20.36
C LEU A 29 -7.77 8.42 21.17
N VAL A 30 -9.10 8.36 21.05
CA VAL A 30 -9.90 7.32 21.72
C VAL A 30 -9.49 5.93 21.21
N LEU A 31 -9.38 5.75 19.89
CA LEU A 31 -8.94 4.49 19.30
C LEU A 31 -7.52 4.12 19.72
N LEU A 32 -6.60 5.09 19.77
CA LEU A 32 -5.25 4.90 20.26
C LEU A 32 -5.25 4.38 21.72
N CYS A 33 -5.99 5.03 22.61
CA CYS A 33 -6.09 4.61 24.01
C CYS A 33 -6.69 3.21 24.17
N LEU A 34 -7.77 2.90 23.43
CA LEU A 34 -8.39 1.58 23.41
C LEU A 34 -7.40 0.52 22.91
N TRP A 35 -6.66 0.80 21.85
CA TRP A 35 -5.65 -0.10 21.33
C TRP A 35 -4.52 -0.32 22.34
N CYS A 36 -4.01 0.73 22.97
CA CYS A 36 -2.99 0.62 24.01
C CYS A 36 -3.45 -0.28 25.17
N ALA A 37 -4.70 -0.14 25.62
CA ALA A 37 -5.28 -1.00 26.65
C ALA A 37 -5.31 -2.48 26.24
N VAL A 38 -5.75 -2.76 25.00
CA VAL A 38 -5.79 -4.11 24.43
C VAL A 38 -4.38 -4.70 24.26
N ALA A 39 -3.43 -3.92 23.74
CA ALA A 39 -2.05 -4.36 23.51
C ALA A 39 -1.29 -4.65 24.82
N ILE A 40 -1.58 -3.91 25.89
CA ILE A 40 -1.04 -4.18 27.23
C ILE A 40 -1.64 -5.46 27.81
N TRP A 41 -2.97 -5.64 27.67
CA TRP A 41 -3.70 -6.80 28.17
C TRP A 41 -3.31 -8.10 27.43
N GLN A 42 -3.23 -8.07 26.09
CA GLN A 42 -2.93 -9.20 25.22
C GLN A 42 -1.69 -8.91 24.34
N PRO A 43 -0.47 -9.17 24.82
CA PRO A 43 0.77 -8.68 24.19
C PRO A 43 1.08 -9.28 22.83
N ASN A 44 0.42 -10.39 22.44
CA ASN A 44 0.62 -11.04 21.15
C ASN A 44 -0.51 -10.74 20.16
N VAL A 45 -1.55 -10.01 20.56
CA VAL A 45 -2.72 -9.73 19.71
C VAL A 45 -2.37 -8.87 18.49
N TRP A 46 -1.30 -8.07 18.58
CA TRP A 46 -0.81 -7.28 17.46
C TRP A 46 -0.42 -8.14 16.25
N LEU A 47 0.01 -9.39 16.47
CA LEU A 47 0.30 -10.32 15.36
C LEU A 47 -0.94 -10.61 14.53
N TRP A 48 -2.13 -10.54 15.13
CA TRP A 48 -3.40 -10.62 14.41
C TRP A 48 -3.84 -9.25 13.88
N VAL A 49 -3.89 -8.24 14.74
CA VAL A 49 -4.50 -6.92 14.42
C VAL A 49 -3.68 -6.13 13.41
N VAL A 50 -2.34 -6.10 13.52
CA VAL A 50 -1.51 -5.31 12.61
C VAL A 50 -1.65 -5.81 11.17
N PRO A 51 -1.46 -7.10 10.84
CA PRO A 51 -1.67 -7.57 9.46
C PRO A 51 -3.13 -7.49 8.99
N ALA A 52 -4.11 -7.60 9.90
CA ALA A 52 -5.53 -7.49 9.57
C ALA A 52 -5.93 -6.05 9.19
N CYS A 53 -5.36 -5.06 9.88
CA CYS A 53 -5.63 -3.64 9.66
C CYS A 53 -4.79 -3.02 8.54
N LEU A 54 -3.66 -3.64 8.23
CA LEU A 54 -2.70 -3.18 7.23
C LEU A 54 -3.33 -2.75 5.89
N PRO A 55 -4.19 -3.54 5.22
CA PRO A 55 -4.69 -3.15 3.91
C PRO A 55 -5.68 -1.98 3.94
N TRP A 56 -6.33 -1.67 5.08
CA TRP A 56 -7.42 -0.69 5.11
C TRP A 56 -7.20 0.53 6.01
N LEU A 57 -6.20 0.53 6.90
CA LEU A 57 -5.81 1.73 7.67
C LEU A 57 -4.97 2.71 6.83
N ASN A 58 -5.57 3.18 5.76
CA ASN A 58 -5.13 4.34 5.00
C ASN A 58 -6.41 5.05 4.55
N PHE A 59 -6.60 6.28 5.02
CA PHE A 59 -7.75 7.12 4.67
C PHE A 59 -7.33 8.32 3.84
N SER A 60 -6.27 8.21 3.03
CA SER A 60 -5.74 9.32 2.21
C SER A 60 -6.80 10.05 1.38
N PRO A 61 -7.85 9.41 0.80
CA PRO A 61 -8.91 10.15 0.08
C PRO A 61 -9.78 11.03 0.98
N TRP A 62 -9.77 10.80 2.30
CA TRP A 62 -10.52 11.58 3.28
C TRP A 62 -9.63 12.51 4.11
N THR A 63 -8.37 12.15 4.35
CA THR A 63 -7.46 12.92 5.21
C THR A 63 -6.49 13.79 4.41
N GLY A 64 -6.15 13.41 3.17
CA GLY A 64 -5.09 14.03 2.37
C GLY A 64 -3.68 13.58 2.78
N TRP A 65 -3.55 12.68 3.76
CA TRP A 65 -2.26 12.16 4.17
C TRP A 65 -1.72 11.14 3.16
N VAL A 66 -0.54 11.40 2.61
CA VAL A 66 0.15 10.51 1.66
C VAL A 66 1.42 9.92 2.29
N VAL A 67 2.22 10.75 2.95
CA VAL A 67 3.43 10.32 3.69
C VAL A 67 3.07 9.56 4.96
N LEU A 68 2.14 10.13 5.71
CA LEU A 68 1.63 9.60 6.97
C LEU A 68 0.39 8.76 6.68
N GLU A 69 0.11 7.77 7.52
CA GLU A 69 -1.05 6.91 7.39
C GLU A 69 -1.60 6.59 8.78
N GLU A 70 -2.89 6.25 8.87
CA GLU A 70 -3.50 5.84 10.14
C GLU A 70 -2.91 4.51 10.63
N PHE A 71 -2.36 3.71 9.72
CA PHE A 71 -1.54 2.55 10.05
C PHE A 71 -0.31 2.92 10.89
N ASP A 72 0.30 4.10 10.69
CA ASP A 72 1.45 4.56 11.47
C ASP A 72 1.06 4.77 12.94
N ILE A 73 -0.15 5.28 13.20
CA ILE A 73 -0.68 5.46 14.56
C ILE A 73 -0.81 4.10 15.25
N LEU A 74 -1.42 3.11 14.59
CA LEU A 74 -1.54 1.74 15.10
C LEU A 74 -0.17 1.12 15.37
N MET A 75 0.78 1.29 14.43
CA MET A 75 2.08 0.66 14.50
C MET A 75 2.95 1.26 15.61
N LEU A 76 3.01 2.59 15.71
CA LEU A 76 3.71 3.29 16.77
C LEU A 76 3.13 2.96 18.15
N ALA A 77 1.81 2.92 18.29
CA ALA A 77 1.15 2.52 19.53
C ALA A 77 1.47 1.06 19.93
N THR A 78 1.47 0.16 18.94
CA THR A 78 1.86 -1.25 19.14
C THR A 78 3.29 -1.35 19.68
N LEU A 79 4.24 -0.65 19.04
CA LEU A 79 5.63 -0.63 19.46
C LEU A 79 5.79 0.01 20.84
N ALA A 80 5.08 1.11 21.12
CA ALA A 80 5.08 1.77 22.42
C ALA A 80 4.69 0.81 23.55
N CYS A 81 3.56 0.12 23.40
CA CYS A 81 3.08 -0.85 24.39
C CYS A 81 4.01 -2.05 24.52
N ALA A 82 4.49 -2.60 23.40
CA ALA A 82 5.36 -3.77 23.39
C ALA A 82 6.71 -3.49 24.07
N TYR A 83 7.38 -2.39 23.69
CA TYR A 83 8.65 -1.98 24.28
C TYR A 83 8.50 -1.48 25.72
N GLY A 84 7.40 -0.79 26.06
CA GLY A 84 7.10 -0.38 27.43
C GLY A 84 6.94 -1.59 28.34
N ARG A 85 6.24 -2.63 27.87
CA ARG A 85 6.11 -3.91 28.56
C ARG A 85 7.46 -4.62 28.71
N MET A 86 8.27 -4.68 27.66
CA MET A 86 9.63 -5.26 27.73
C MET A 86 10.51 -4.52 28.75
N ALA A 87 10.44 -3.18 28.77
CA ALA A 87 11.19 -2.37 29.72
C ALA A 87 10.73 -2.64 31.16
N TRP A 88 9.42 -2.74 31.38
CA TRP A 88 8.83 -3.05 32.70
C TRP A 88 9.25 -4.43 33.23
N PHE A 89 9.16 -5.47 32.41
CA PHE A 89 9.60 -6.82 32.82
C PHE A 89 11.13 -6.96 32.90
N GLY A 90 11.88 -6.20 32.10
CA GLY A 90 13.33 -6.13 32.20
C GLY A 90 13.82 -5.57 33.55
N LEU A 91 13.06 -4.64 34.16
CA LEU A 91 13.32 -4.16 35.53
C LEU A 91 13.13 -5.25 36.60
N GLN A 92 12.35 -6.30 36.30
CA GLN A 92 12.11 -7.43 37.20
C GLN A 92 13.17 -8.55 37.07
N GLY A 93 14.32 -8.27 36.45
CA GLY A 93 15.44 -9.22 36.37
C GLY A 93 15.26 -10.36 35.35
N ARG A 94 14.20 -10.33 34.53
CA ARG A 94 14.04 -11.27 33.41
C ARG A 94 14.87 -10.78 32.22
N GLN A 95 16.12 -11.25 32.13
CA GLN A 95 16.97 -10.96 30.98
C GLN A 95 16.35 -11.56 29.71
N LEU A 96 15.91 -10.70 28.79
CA LEU A 96 15.76 -11.06 27.38
C LEU A 96 17.16 -11.44 26.88
N GLN A 97 17.38 -12.72 26.61
CA GLN A 97 18.62 -13.16 26.00
C GLN A 97 18.71 -12.53 24.61
N MET A 98 19.63 -11.59 24.45
CA MET A 98 20.03 -11.10 23.14
C MET A 98 20.46 -12.32 22.32
N PRO A 99 19.91 -12.53 21.11
CA PRO A 99 20.35 -13.63 20.29
C PRO A 99 21.86 -13.48 20.07
N ALA A 100 22.58 -14.61 20.16
CA ALA A 100 23.96 -14.66 19.70
C ALA A 100 24.01 -14.05 18.30
N LEU A 101 25.05 -13.27 18.00
CA LEU A 101 25.22 -12.49 16.77
C LEU A 101 25.11 -13.41 15.54
N ALA A 102 23.87 -13.66 15.11
CA ALA A 102 23.57 -14.58 14.05
C ALA A 102 23.95 -13.91 12.74
N LYS A 103 24.42 -14.69 11.76
CA LYS A 103 24.74 -14.17 10.41
C LYS A 103 23.59 -13.34 9.82
N GLY A 104 22.34 -13.68 10.16
CA GLY A 104 21.15 -12.91 9.78
C GLY A 104 21.10 -11.50 10.38
N LEU A 105 21.55 -11.30 11.62
CA LEU A 105 21.56 -9.98 12.26
C LEU A 105 22.52 -9.02 11.54
N VAL A 106 23.67 -9.51 11.06
CA VAL A 106 24.63 -8.71 10.29
C VAL A 106 23.98 -8.22 8.98
N LEU A 107 23.30 -9.11 8.25
CA LEU A 107 22.60 -8.73 7.01
C LEU A 107 21.50 -7.70 7.26
N VAL A 108 20.75 -7.85 8.35
CA VAL A 108 19.73 -6.88 8.77
C VAL A 108 20.36 -5.53 9.12
N LEU A 109 21.48 -5.52 9.86
CA LEU A 109 22.21 -4.30 10.20
C LEU A 109 22.76 -3.61 8.95
N VAL A 110 23.32 -4.36 8.00
CA VAL A 110 23.80 -3.81 6.72
C VAL A 110 22.66 -3.18 5.94
N LEU A 111 21.51 -3.87 5.84
CA LEU A 111 20.31 -3.34 5.18
C LEU A 111 19.79 -2.07 5.88
N LEU A 112 19.79 -2.04 7.22
CA LEU A 112 19.38 -0.87 8.00
C LEU A 112 20.33 0.31 7.80
N VAL A 113 21.65 0.09 7.88
CA VAL A 113 22.65 1.14 7.68
C VAL A 113 22.57 1.68 6.24
N SER A 114 22.47 0.79 5.25
CA SER A 114 22.26 1.21 3.85
C SER A 114 20.94 2.00 3.69
N GLY A 115 19.87 1.57 4.36
CA GLY A 115 18.60 2.29 4.39
C GLY A 115 18.70 3.68 5.02
N LEU A 116 19.44 3.82 6.12
CA LEU A 116 19.69 5.12 6.77
C LEU A 116 20.55 6.05 5.90
N VAL A 117 21.57 5.51 5.23
CA VAL A 117 22.38 6.29 4.27
C VAL A 117 21.53 6.74 3.09
N SER A 118 20.68 5.86 2.55
CA SER A 118 19.76 6.19 1.46
C SER A 118 18.68 7.19 1.89
N LEU A 119 18.18 7.11 3.12
CA LEU A 119 17.28 8.13 3.71
C LEU A 119 17.99 9.48 3.82
N TRP A 120 19.22 9.51 4.35
CA TRP A 120 20.02 10.73 4.44
C TRP A 120 20.24 11.37 3.07
N ARG A 121 20.67 10.57 2.07
CA ARG A 121 20.84 11.04 0.69
C ARG A 121 19.54 11.57 0.10
N GLY A 122 18.41 10.93 0.40
CA GLY A 122 17.10 11.40 -0.05
C GLY A 122 16.70 12.75 0.55
N LEU A 123 17.03 12.99 1.82
CA LEU A 123 16.83 14.29 2.45
C LEU A 123 17.81 15.34 1.90
N GLU A 124 19.05 14.96 1.63
CA GLU A 124 20.06 15.85 1.04
C GLU A 124 19.69 16.30 -0.38
N ASP A 125 19.18 15.37 -1.22
CA ASP A 125 18.77 15.63 -2.61
C ASP A 125 17.70 16.73 -2.73
N VAL A 126 16.80 16.82 -1.74
CA VAL A 126 15.73 17.84 -1.73
C VAL A 126 16.11 19.13 -0.99
N GLY A 127 17.33 19.22 -0.45
CA GLY A 127 17.83 20.39 0.29
C GLY A 127 17.59 20.36 1.80
N GLY A 128 17.28 19.20 2.38
CA GLY A 128 17.13 18.99 3.83
C GLY A 128 15.72 18.56 4.26
N LEU A 129 15.56 18.39 5.58
CA LEU A 129 14.27 18.02 6.17
C LEU A 129 13.34 19.26 6.23
N ALA A 130 12.24 19.21 5.48
CA ALA A 130 11.10 20.11 5.62
C ALA A 130 9.89 19.32 6.11
N LEU A 131 9.30 19.75 7.23
CA LEU A 131 8.10 19.12 7.77
C LEU A 131 6.86 19.74 7.13
N ASP A 132 6.07 18.90 6.45
CA ASP A 132 4.78 19.25 5.88
C ASP A 132 3.81 18.07 6.06
N TRP A 133 2.66 18.35 6.68
CA TRP A 133 1.61 17.36 6.95
C TRP A 133 1.03 16.73 5.69
N PHE A 134 1.11 17.45 4.56
CA PHE A 134 0.55 17.04 3.28
C PHE A 134 1.60 17.00 2.17
N ALA A 135 2.85 16.75 2.54
CA ALA A 135 3.95 16.50 1.62
C ALA A 135 3.60 15.42 0.58
N GLY A 136 3.95 15.67 -0.67
CA GLY A 136 3.82 14.75 -1.79
C GLY A 136 5.10 13.97 -2.11
N TYR A 137 5.08 13.28 -3.24
CA TYR A 137 6.19 12.42 -3.69
C TYR A 137 7.45 13.20 -4.11
N GLY A 138 7.30 14.51 -4.40
CA GLY A 138 8.41 15.40 -4.72
C GLY A 138 9.18 15.91 -3.49
N ASP A 139 8.59 15.82 -2.30
CA ASP A 139 9.03 16.52 -1.10
C ASP A 139 9.95 15.66 -0.20
N ALA A 140 10.59 16.30 0.78
CA ALA A 140 11.54 15.68 1.70
C ALA A 140 10.98 14.44 2.41
N LEU A 141 9.72 14.52 2.82
CA LEU A 141 9.09 13.49 3.63
C LEU A 141 8.70 12.24 2.84
N ASN A 142 8.73 12.26 1.50
CA ASN A 142 8.59 11.03 0.72
C ASN A 142 9.71 10.04 1.04
N SER A 143 10.92 10.53 1.31
CA SER A 143 12.04 9.70 1.75
C SER A 143 11.74 8.98 3.08
N TRP A 144 11.09 9.67 4.01
CA TRP A 144 10.62 9.08 5.26
C TRP A 144 9.49 8.07 5.03
N ARG A 145 8.51 8.41 4.18
CA ARG A 145 7.38 7.54 3.79
C ARG A 145 7.86 6.16 3.39
N VAL A 146 8.89 6.08 2.55
CA VAL A 146 9.45 4.80 2.08
C VAL A 146 10.30 4.12 3.15
N ALA A 147 11.10 4.88 3.90
CA ALA A 147 12.03 4.33 4.90
C ALA A 147 11.36 3.72 6.13
N LYS A 148 10.18 4.23 6.55
CA LYS A 148 9.49 3.81 7.78
C LYS A 148 9.17 2.30 7.82
N SER A 149 8.90 1.70 6.65
CA SER A 149 8.55 0.28 6.52
C SER A 149 9.63 -0.68 7.05
N LEU A 150 10.89 -0.44 6.68
CA LEU A 150 12.04 -1.22 7.14
C LEU A 150 12.30 -0.98 8.63
N LEU A 151 12.17 0.26 9.10
CA LEU A 151 12.34 0.61 10.51
C LEU A 151 11.30 -0.11 11.39
N TYR A 152 10.02 -0.07 11.02
CA TYR A 152 8.95 -0.77 11.73
C TYR A 152 9.19 -2.28 11.77
N ALA A 153 9.54 -2.90 10.63
CA ALA A 153 9.81 -4.33 10.59
C ALA A 153 11.02 -4.71 11.46
N ALA A 154 12.08 -3.90 11.46
CA ALA A 154 13.24 -4.10 12.32
C ALA A 154 12.93 -3.92 13.81
N LEU A 155 12.04 -3.00 14.19
CA LEU A 155 11.59 -2.84 15.57
C LEU A 155 10.67 -3.99 16.03
N CYS A 156 10.00 -4.69 15.10
CA CYS A 156 9.25 -5.90 15.43
C CYS A 156 10.11 -7.12 15.74
N VAL A 157 11.38 -7.14 15.30
CA VAL A 157 12.30 -8.29 15.43
C VAL A 157 12.31 -8.85 16.86
N PRO A 158 12.62 -8.08 17.92
CA PRO A 158 12.59 -8.60 19.30
C PRO A 158 11.22 -9.14 19.76
N LEU A 159 10.12 -8.68 19.15
CA LEU A 159 8.75 -9.07 19.51
C LEU A 159 8.36 -10.44 18.93
N LEU A 160 9.04 -10.88 17.88
CA LEU A 160 8.84 -12.19 17.23
C LEU A 160 9.48 -13.35 18.00
N GLN A 161 10.31 -13.05 19.01
CA GLN A 161 10.93 -14.06 19.87
C GLN A 161 9.87 -14.84 20.66
N ALA A 162 10.01 -16.15 20.76
CA ALA A 162 9.17 -17.13 21.42
C ALA A 162 10.03 -18.02 22.32
N THR A 163 9.63 -18.11 23.59
CA THR A 163 10.34 -18.84 24.64
C THR A 163 10.08 -20.34 24.63
N SER A 164 9.14 -20.81 23.80
CA SER A 164 8.82 -22.23 23.65
C SER A 164 8.27 -22.53 22.25
N ALA A 165 8.30 -23.81 21.86
CA ALA A 165 7.71 -24.25 20.59
C ALA A 165 6.20 -23.97 20.53
N LEU A 166 5.48 -24.13 21.65
CA LEU A 166 4.04 -23.86 21.74
C LEU A 166 3.75 -22.37 21.53
N GLU A 167 4.56 -21.49 22.13
CA GLU A 167 4.44 -20.05 21.94
C GLU A 167 4.72 -19.66 20.47
N LEU A 168 5.73 -20.25 19.85
CA LEU A 168 6.04 -20.02 18.44
C LEU A 168 4.86 -20.38 17.54
N VAL A 169 4.26 -21.56 17.74
CA VAL A 169 3.07 -22.00 17.00
C VAL A 169 1.91 -21.03 17.20
N ARG A 170 1.67 -20.56 18.44
CA ARG A 170 0.61 -19.59 18.74
C ARG A 170 0.84 -18.25 18.03
N LYS A 171 2.05 -17.70 18.10
CA LYS A 171 2.42 -16.44 17.43
C LYS A 171 2.24 -16.54 15.92
N GLN A 172 2.75 -17.62 15.33
CA GLN A 172 2.60 -17.89 13.90
C GLN A 172 1.14 -18.06 13.49
N THR A 173 0.33 -18.73 14.31
CA THR A 173 -1.11 -18.87 14.05
C THR A 173 -1.81 -17.51 14.10
N LEU A 174 -1.54 -16.67 15.11
CA LEU A 174 -2.11 -15.32 15.19
C LEU A 174 -1.74 -14.47 13.97
N PHE A 175 -0.48 -14.55 13.54
CA PHE A 175 -0.01 -13.87 12.33
C PHE A 175 -0.73 -14.33 11.07
N ALA A 176 -0.79 -15.65 10.85
CA ALA A 176 -1.47 -16.20 9.68
C ALA A 176 -2.97 -15.84 9.66
N VAL A 177 -3.64 -15.88 10.81
CA VAL A 177 -5.03 -15.42 10.94
C VAL A 177 -5.13 -13.92 10.65
N GLY A 178 -4.18 -13.09 11.10
CA GLY A 178 -4.13 -11.65 10.79
C GLY A 178 -4.04 -11.38 9.30
N VAL A 179 -3.11 -12.06 8.63
CA VAL A 179 -2.94 -11.97 7.18
C VAL A 179 -4.23 -12.37 6.45
N LEU A 180 -4.89 -13.43 6.90
CA LEU A 180 -6.17 -13.87 6.31
C LEU A 180 -7.33 -12.93 6.61
N SER A 181 -7.39 -12.33 7.80
CA SER A 181 -8.39 -11.32 8.13
C SER A 181 -8.24 -10.08 7.23
N GLY A 182 -7.01 -9.63 7.01
CA GLY A 182 -6.72 -8.54 6.07
C GLY A 182 -7.11 -8.91 4.63
N LEU A 183 -6.72 -10.10 4.17
CA LEU A 183 -7.11 -10.60 2.85
C LEU A 183 -8.63 -10.70 2.69
N ALA A 184 -9.35 -11.16 3.71
CA ALA A 184 -10.82 -11.22 3.69
C ALA A 184 -11.44 -9.84 3.49
N VAL A 185 -10.95 -8.81 4.19
CA VAL A 185 -11.40 -7.42 3.99
C VAL A 185 -11.10 -6.96 2.56
N VAL A 186 -9.91 -7.24 2.04
CA VAL A 186 -9.52 -6.87 0.67
C VAL A 186 -10.43 -7.51 -0.37
N VAL A 187 -10.63 -8.84 -0.33
CA VAL A 187 -11.43 -9.51 -1.37
C VAL A 187 -12.92 -9.12 -1.29
N LEU A 188 -13.45 -8.86 -0.10
CA LEU A 188 -14.81 -8.33 0.04
C LEU A 188 -14.91 -6.92 -0.54
N SER A 189 -13.87 -6.09 -0.35
CA SER A 189 -13.81 -4.74 -0.94
C SER A 189 -13.70 -4.79 -2.46
N VAL A 190 -12.95 -5.75 -3.03
CA VAL A 190 -12.91 -6.01 -4.49
C VAL A 190 -14.29 -6.36 -5.02
N VAL A 191 -15.00 -7.28 -4.36
CA VAL A 191 -16.35 -7.68 -4.80
C VAL A 191 -17.31 -6.50 -4.74
N TRP A 192 -17.29 -5.72 -3.65
CA TRP A 192 -18.09 -4.51 -3.52
C TRP A 192 -17.75 -3.48 -4.59
N GLU A 193 -16.47 -3.16 -4.80
CA GLU A 193 -16.01 -2.18 -5.78
C GLU A 193 -16.47 -2.58 -7.18
N ARG A 194 -16.25 -3.85 -7.55
CA ARG A 194 -16.70 -4.33 -8.86
C ARG A 194 -18.21 -4.31 -8.98
N ALA A 195 -18.95 -4.74 -7.97
CA ALA A 195 -20.41 -4.68 -8.00
C ALA A 195 -20.93 -3.23 -8.16
N ALA A 196 -20.28 -2.26 -7.51
CA ALA A 196 -20.66 -0.86 -7.54
C ALA A 196 -20.32 -0.17 -8.88
N PHE A 197 -19.13 -0.44 -9.45
CA PHE A 197 -18.61 0.35 -10.57
C PHE A 197 -18.60 -0.38 -11.92
N ALA A 198 -18.21 -1.66 -11.99
CA ALA A 198 -17.98 -2.37 -13.25
C ALA A 198 -19.01 -3.47 -13.56
N GLY A 199 -19.59 -4.10 -12.55
CA GLY A 199 -20.28 -5.39 -12.63
C GLY A 199 -19.39 -6.56 -12.16
N VAL A 200 -19.95 -7.45 -11.32
CA VAL A 200 -19.21 -8.61 -10.76
C VAL A 200 -18.78 -9.58 -11.86
N SER A 201 -19.62 -9.80 -12.87
CA SER A 201 -19.37 -10.71 -13.98
C SER A 201 -19.04 -10.03 -15.30
N ASP A 202 -18.92 -8.69 -15.32
CA ASP A 202 -18.57 -7.95 -16.53
C ASP A 202 -17.05 -7.77 -16.61
N PHE A 203 -16.42 -8.56 -17.47
CA PHE A 203 -14.98 -8.53 -17.71
C PHE A 203 -14.62 -7.80 -19.02
N SER A 204 -15.58 -7.13 -19.65
CA SER A 204 -15.39 -6.39 -20.91
C SER A 204 -14.97 -4.94 -20.68
N VAL A 205 -15.38 -4.34 -19.55
CA VAL A 205 -15.06 -2.96 -19.19
C VAL A 205 -13.59 -2.83 -18.77
N HIS A 206 -12.91 -1.79 -19.27
CA HIS A 206 -11.55 -1.41 -18.88
C HIS A 206 -11.51 -0.83 -17.46
N TYR A 207 -11.74 -1.67 -16.45
CA TYR A 207 -11.75 -1.30 -15.03
C TYR A 207 -10.76 -2.16 -14.25
N ARG A 208 -9.68 -1.55 -13.77
CA ARG A 208 -8.73 -2.21 -12.86
C ARG A 208 -9.11 -1.91 -11.42
N THR A 209 -9.42 -2.97 -10.68
CA THR A 209 -9.78 -2.90 -9.26
C THR A 209 -8.60 -2.46 -8.40
N VAL A 210 -8.83 -1.60 -7.40
CA VAL A 210 -7.78 -1.12 -6.46
C VAL A 210 -8.04 -1.50 -5.00
N ALA A 211 -9.27 -1.91 -4.67
CA ALA A 211 -9.73 -2.21 -3.33
C ALA A 211 -9.46 -1.04 -2.35
N LEU A 212 -8.67 -1.25 -1.30
CA LEU A 212 -8.38 -0.27 -0.25
C LEU A 212 -6.92 0.26 -0.32
N PHE A 213 -6.28 0.10 -1.48
CA PHE A 213 -4.90 0.53 -1.72
C PHE A 213 -4.87 1.88 -2.44
N TRP A 214 -5.10 2.95 -1.68
CA TRP A 214 -5.14 4.32 -2.19
C TRP A 214 -3.78 4.84 -2.68
N GLU A 215 -2.68 4.18 -2.32
CA GLU A 215 -1.36 4.42 -2.91
C GLU A 215 -1.38 4.26 -4.44
N MET A 216 -2.37 3.54 -4.97
CA MET A 216 -2.56 3.38 -6.40
C MET A 216 -3.07 4.65 -7.11
N HIS A 217 -3.28 5.76 -6.40
CA HIS A 217 -3.64 7.05 -7.00
C HIS A 217 -2.58 7.62 -7.95
N VAL A 218 -1.36 7.09 -7.92
CA VAL A 218 -0.27 7.37 -8.88
C VAL A 218 0.13 6.14 -9.69
N GLY A 219 -0.71 5.10 -9.72
CA GLY A 219 -0.46 3.86 -10.46
C GLY A 219 0.10 2.73 -9.59
N GLY A 220 1.06 1.96 -10.11
CA GLY A 220 1.69 0.87 -9.36
C GLY A 220 0.83 -0.39 -9.19
N ALA A 221 1.24 -1.23 -8.22
CA ALA A 221 0.73 -2.59 -8.07
C ALA A 221 0.58 -3.00 -6.58
N ALA A 222 0.10 -2.09 -5.73
CA ALA A 222 -0.07 -2.35 -4.30
C ALA A 222 -0.98 -3.57 -4.01
N LEU A 223 -2.17 -3.60 -4.62
CA LEU A 223 -3.12 -4.71 -4.51
C LEU A 223 -2.51 -6.03 -5.04
N ASP A 224 -1.90 -5.96 -6.22
CA ASP A 224 -1.23 -7.06 -6.91
C ASP A 224 -0.21 -7.77 -6.00
N VAL A 225 0.70 -7.00 -5.39
CA VAL A 225 1.73 -7.54 -4.48
C VAL A 225 1.10 -8.09 -3.21
N TYR A 226 0.10 -7.39 -2.64
CA TYR A 226 -0.57 -7.86 -1.42
C TYR A 226 -1.28 -9.21 -1.65
N LEU A 227 -2.01 -9.38 -2.76
CA LEU A 227 -2.67 -10.64 -3.10
C LEU A 227 -1.64 -11.76 -3.29
N ALA A 228 -0.55 -11.49 -4.02
CA ALA A 228 0.53 -12.45 -4.23
C ALA A 228 1.21 -12.87 -2.90
N LEU A 229 1.50 -11.91 -2.03
CA LEU A 229 2.15 -12.13 -0.73
C LEU A 229 1.26 -12.92 0.25
N THR A 230 -0.06 -12.74 0.18
CA THR A 230 -1.01 -13.32 1.14
C THR A 230 -1.65 -14.62 0.67
N ALA A 231 -1.71 -14.90 -0.65
CA ALA A 231 -2.30 -16.10 -1.22
C ALA A 231 -1.79 -17.43 -0.60
N PRO A 232 -0.49 -17.61 -0.29
CA PRO A 232 -0.01 -18.82 0.37
C PRO A 232 -0.67 -19.10 1.73
N PHE A 233 -1.12 -18.07 2.45
CA PHE A 233 -1.78 -18.23 3.75
C PHE A 233 -3.20 -18.80 3.61
N VAL A 234 -3.86 -18.65 2.45
CA VAL A 234 -5.12 -19.34 2.16
C VAL A 234 -4.90 -20.85 2.10
N VAL A 235 -3.80 -21.29 1.49
CA VAL A 235 -3.38 -22.70 1.50
C VAL A 235 -3.09 -23.17 2.94
N TRP A 236 -2.48 -22.33 3.77
CA TRP A 236 -2.30 -22.63 5.20
C TRP A 236 -3.65 -22.85 5.91
N ALA A 237 -4.64 -21.98 5.67
CA ALA A 237 -5.97 -22.12 6.26
C ALA A 237 -6.65 -23.43 5.84
N LEU A 238 -6.63 -23.75 4.53
CA LEU A 238 -7.18 -25.00 3.99
C LEU A 238 -6.46 -26.23 4.57
N ALA A 239 -5.13 -26.18 4.66
CA ALA A 239 -4.32 -27.30 5.14
C ALA A 239 -4.45 -27.55 6.65
N THR A 240 -4.73 -26.51 7.43
CA THR A 240 -4.81 -26.58 8.91
C THR A 240 -6.25 -26.61 9.44
N ALA A 241 -7.25 -26.40 8.58
CA ALA A 241 -8.66 -26.39 8.94
C ALA A 241 -9.08 -27.66 9.69
N ARG A 242 -9.54 -27.52 10.93
CA ARG A 242 -9.90 -28.65 11.81
C ARG A 242 -11.31 -29.20 11.58
N ASN A 243 -12.23 -28.37 11.09
CA ASN A 243 -13.63 -28.74 10.85
C ASN A 243 -14.10 -28.25 9.47
N ARG A 244 -15.29 -28.70 9.06
CA ARG A 244 -15.88 -28.39 7.74
C ARG A 244 -16.15 -26.90 7.55
N MET A 245 -16.59 -26.19 8.59
CA MET A 245 -16.92 -24.77 8.50
C MET A 245 -15.68 -23.90 8.27
N VAL A 246 -14.59 -24.15 9.01
CA VAL A 246 -13.31 -23.44 8.83
C VAL A 246 -12.74 -23.74 7.44
N TRP A 247 -12.83 -24.98 6.97
CA TRP A 247 -12.40 -25.33 5.61
C TRP A 247 -13.27 -24.63 4.55
N LEU A 248 -14.59 -24.60 4.72
CA LEU A 248 -15.52 -23.93 3.79
C LEU A 248 -15.25 -22.42 3.73
N LEU A 249 -15.05 -21.76 4.87
CA LEU A 249 -14.68 -20.34 4.92
C LEU A 249 -13.35 -20.08 4.19
N ALA A 250 -12.35 -20.95 4.39
CA ALA A 250 -11.08 -20.86 3.69
C ALA A 250 -11.23 -21.12 2.17
N ALA A 251 -12.12 -22.02 1.77
CA ALA A 251 -12.41 -22.33 0.37
C ALA A 251 -13.13 -21.16 -0.32
N VAL A 252 -14.11 -20.54 0.35
CA VAL A 252 -14.75 -19.30 -0.13
C VAL A 252 -13.73 -18.18 -0.28
N LEU A 253 -12.85 -18.01 0.73
CA LEU A 253 -11.77 -17.03 0.66
C LEU A 253 -10.81 -17.31 -0.50
N ALA A 254 -10.53 -18.58 -0.83
CA ALA A 254 -9.70 -18.95 -1.97
C ALA A 254 -10.33 -18.52 -3.31
N VAL A 255 -11.63 -18.78 -3.50
CA VAL A 255 -12.38 -18.35 -4.69
C VAL A 255 -12.35 -16.82 -4.78
N LEU A 256 -12.70 -16.11 -3.71
CA LEU A 256 -12.70 -14.65 -3.70
C LEU A 256 -11.29 -14.04 -3.92
N ALA A 257 -10.24 -14.69 -3.43
CA ALA A 257 -8.86 -14.26 -3.67
C ALA A 257 -8.43 -14.47 -5.12
N VAL A 258 -8.83 -15.58 -5.75
CA VAL A 258 -8.58 -15.83 -7.17
C VAL A 258 -9.39 -14.85 -8.04
N TYR A 259 -10.66 -14.62 -7.76
CA TYR A 259 -11.47 -13.56 -8.38
C TYR A 259 -10.77 -12.19 -8.29
N ALA A 260 -10.31 -11.81 -7.09
CA ALA A 260 -9.59 -10.56 -6.88
C ALA A 260 -8.32 -10.48 -7.73
N GLY A 261 -7.51 -11.55 -7.74
CA GLY A 261 -6.32 -11.65 -8.57
C GLY A 261 -6.65 -11.49 -10.06
N LEU A 262 -7.65 -12.21 -10.55
CA LEU A 262 -8.08 -12.18 -11.95
C LEU A 262 -8.56 -10.80 -12.40
N THR A 263 -9.34 -10.13 -11.56
CA THR A 263 -9.94 -8.81 -11.83
C THR A 263 -9.03 -7.61 -11.58
N THR A 264 -7.76 -7.85 -11.22
CA THR A 264 -6.69 -6.84 -11.36
C THR A 264 -6.29 -6.64 -12.84
N PHE A 265 -6.62 -7.60 -13.72
CA PHE A 265 -6.18 -7.63 -15.12
C PHE A 265 -4.65 -7.47 -15.29
N SER A 266 -3.90 -7.99 -14.32
CA SER A 266 -2.43 -7.91 -14.22
C SER A 266 -1.81 -9.28 -14.48
N ARG A 267 -1.15 -9.42 -15.64
CA ARG A 267 -0.48 -10.67 -16.05
C ARG A 267 0.57 -11.12 -15.04
N GLY A 268 1.30 -10.16 -14.45
CA GLY A 268 2.30 -10.41 -13.41
C GLY A 268 1.70 -11.07 -12.17
N VAL A 269 0.49 -10.65 -11.76
CA VAL A 269 -0.22 -11.21 -10.60
C VAL A 269 -0.62 -12.66 -10.83
N TYR A 270 -1.10 -13.00 -12.02
CA TYR A 270 -1.54 -14.36 -12.32
C TYR A 270 -0.40 -15.35 -12.12
N LEU A 271 0.79 -15.02 -12.66
CA LEU A 271 1.99 -15.82 -12.48
C LEU A 271 2.45 -15.82 -11.01
N ALA A 272 2.46 -14.66 -10.37
CA ALA A 272 2.95 -14.50 -9.01
C ALA A 272 2.05 -15.11 -7.93
N MET A 273 0.77 -15.31 -8.20
CA MET A 273 -0.12 -16.09 -7.32
C MET A 273 -0.06 -17.57 -7.67
N GLY A 274 -0.19 -17.92 -8.95
CA GLY A 274 -0.32 -19.30 -9.41
C GLY A 274 0.94 -20.14 -9.17
N LEU A 275 2.10 -19.65 -9.58
CA LEU A 275 3.34 -20.44 -9.52
C LEU A 275 3.81 -20.72 -8.07
N PRO A 276 3.83 -19.75 -7.14
CA PRO A 276 4.21 -20.05 -5.75
C PRO A 276 3.21 -20.95 -5.03
N VAL A 277 1.90 -20.79 -5.28
CA VAL A 277 0.88 -21.68 -4.73
C VAL A 277 1.03 -23.11 -5.29
N ALA A 278 1.33 -23.28 -6.58
CA ALA A 278 1.58 -24.58 -7.18
C ALA A 278 2.84 -25.26 -6.59
N VAL A 279 3.94 -24.52 -6.46
CA VAL A 279 5.19 -25.00 -5.82
C VAL A 279 4.93 -25.38 -4.36
N LEU A 280 4.17 -24.56 -3.62
CA LEU A 280 3.76 -24.84 -2.25
C LEU A 280 2.91 -26.11 -2.16
N ALA A 281 1.91 -26.26 -3.02
CA ALA A 281 1.05 -27.44 -3.06
C ALA A 281 1.86 -28.71 -3.32
N LEU A 282 2.81 -28.66 -4.27
CA LEU A 282 3.72 -29.77 -4.56
C LEU A 282 4.62 -30.09 -3.36
N TRP A 283 5.14 -29.07 -2.67
CA TRP A 283 5.96 -29.25 -1.48
C TRP A 283 5.17 -29.93 -0.35
N LEU A 284 3.96 -29.45 -0.06
CA LEU A 284 3.09 -30.02 0.97
C LEU A 284 2.66 -31.46 0.61
N TRP A 285 2.40 -31.74 -0.67
CA TRP A 285 2.10 -33.08 -1.16
C TRP A 285 3.26 -34.05 -0.92
N ARG A 286 4.50 -33.65 -1.26
CA ARG A 286 5.71 -34.45 -1.00
C ARG A 286 5.93 -34.71 0.49
N GLN A 287 5.77 -33.68 1.34
CA GLN A 287 5.93 -33.86 2.79
C GLN A 287 4.91 -34.85 3.37
N LYS A 288 3.66 -34.82 2.90
CA LYS A 288 2.60 -35.75 3.32
C LYS A 288 2.88 -37.18 2.87
N ASN A 289 3.39 -37.40 1.66
CA ASN A 289 3.71 -38.75 1.17
C ASN A 289 4.90 -39.39 1.89
N VAL A 290 5.87 -38.59 2.34
CA VAL A 290 7.03 -39.08 3.13
C VAL A 290 6.61 -39.41 4.56
N ARG A 291 5.73 -38.60 5.15
CA ARG A 291 5.22 -38.78 6.51
C ARG A 291 4.01 -39.71 6.44
N ASN A 292 4.29 -41.01 6.30
CA ASN A 292 3.35 -42.11 6.07
C ASN A 292 2.34 -42.28 7.25
N SER A 293 1.51 -41.26 7.47
CA SER A 293 0.39 -41.29 8.38
C SER A 293 -0.85 -41.47 7.51
N ALA A 294 -1.23 -42.73 7.34
CA ALA A 294 -2.60 -43.11 7.08
C ALA A 294 -3.46 -42.74 8.32
N SER A 295 -3.55 -41.45 8.62
CA SER A 295 -4.70 -40.91 9.34
C SER A 295 -5.82 -40.88 8.30
N GLU A 296 -6.96 -41.49 8.63
CA GLU A 296 -8.22 -41.32 7.90
C GLU A 296 -8.37 -39.86 7.50
N ARG A 297 -7.95 -39.57 6.27
CA ARG A 297 -8.14 -38.26 5.67
C ARG A 297 -9.65 -38.17 5.59
N GLN A 298 -10.26 -37.40 6.49
CA GLN A 298 -11.72 -37.34 6.58
C GLN A 298 -12.23 -37.11 5.16
N PHE A 299 -12.89 -38.10 4.59
CA PHE A 299 -13.15 -38.24 3.15
C PHE A 299 -13.76 -36.99 2.52
N TRP A 300 -14.47 -36.20 3.33
CA TRP A 300 -14.99 -34.88 2.98
C TRP A 300 -13.91 -33.86 2.56
N ARG A 301 -12.71 -33.86 3.17
CA ARG A 301 -11.62 -32.94 2.78
C ARG A 301 -11.11 -33.24 1.39
N ALA A 302 -10.84 -34.51 1.09
CA ALA A 302 -10.35 -34.91 -0.23
C ALA A 302 -11.38 -34.58 -1.33
N ARG A 303 -12.67 -34.86 -1.08
CA ARG A 303 -13.76 -34.46 -1.99
C ARG A 303 -13.88 -32.95 -2.11
N GLY A 304 -13.82 -32.22 -0.99
CA GLY A 304 -13.87 -30.77 -0.95
C GLY A 304 -12.74 -30.14 -1.75
N ASP A 305 -11.50 -30.60 -1.57
CA ASP A 305 -10.33 -30.09 -2.29
C ASP A 305 -10.50 -30.28 -3.81
N VAL A 306 -11.01 -31.44 -4.27
CA VAL A 306 -11.29 -31.67 -5.70
C VAL A 306 -12.37 -30.71 -6.22
N VAL A 307 -13.47 -30.55 -5.48
CA VAL A 307 -14.54 -29.61 -5.86
C VAL A 307 -14.01 -28.18 -5.92
N LEU A 308 -13.21 -27.77 -4.94
CA LEU A 308 -12.59 -26.45 -4.93
C LEU A 308 -11.70 -26.25 -6.15
N MET A 309 -10.85 -27.22 -6.49
CA MET A 309 -10.01 -27.15 -7.70
C MET A 309 -10.83 -27.01 -8.99
N ILE A 310 -11.97 -27.71 -9.10
CA ILE A 310 -12.89 -27.56 -10.23
C ILE A 310 -13.50 -26.16 -10.26
N VAL A 311 -13.97 -25.65 -9.12
CA VAL A 311 -14.55 -24.29 -9.02
C VAL A 311 -13.53 -23.23 -9.44
N LEU A 312 -12.29 -23.32 -8.94
CA LEU A 312 -11.22 -22.40 -9.31
C LEU A 312 -10.87 -22.49 -10.79
N ALA A 313 -10.83 -23.71 -11.37
CA ALA A 313 -10.60 -23.89 -12.80
C ALA A 313 -11.73 -23.27 -13.64
N VAL A 314 -13.00 -23.46 -13.23
CA VAL A 314 -14.16 -22.86 -13.89
C VAL A 314 -14.13 -21.34 -13.79
N GLU A 315 -13.77 -20.78 -12.63
CA GLU A 315 -13.63 -19.34 -12.43
C GLU A 315 -12.57 -18.73 -13.35
N VAL A 316 -11.38 -19.35 -13.42
CA VAL A 316 -10.31 -18.93 -14.33
C VAL A 316 -10.81 -18.98 -15.78
N LEU A 317 -11.45 -20.08 -16.19
CA LEU A 317 -12.01 -20.21 -17.55
C LEU A 317 -13.11 -19.17 -17.83
N ALA A 318 -13.97 -18.87 -16.86
CA ALA A 318 -15.04 -17.90 -17.00
C ALA A 318 -14.50 -16.48 -17.23
N VAL A 319 -13.45 -16.07 -16.52
CA VAL A 319 -12.79 -14.78 -16.77
C VAL A 319 -12.05 -14.80 -18.11
N LEU A 320 -11.37 -15.91 -18.45
CA LEU A 320 -10.62 -16.02 -19.69
C LEU A 320 -11.52 -15.90 -20.94
N VAL A 321 -12.71 -16.51 -20.90
CA VAL A 321 -13.66 -16.55 -22.02
C VAL A 321 -14.65 -15.38 -21.98
N GLY A 322 -14.97 -14.87 -20.80
CA GLY A 322 -16.02 -13.88 -20.58
C GLY A 322 -15.65 -12.42 -20.87
N GLY A 323 -14.41 -12.12 -21.31
CA GLY A 323 -14.00 -10.73 -21.57
C GLY A 323 -12.90 -10.59 -22.61
N SER A 324 -13.02 -9.59 -23.50
CA SER A 324 -12.00 -9.26 -24.50
C SER A 324 -10.78 -8.58 -23.89
N PHE A 325 -10.94 -7.84 -22.80
CA PHE A 325 -9.87 -7.02 -22.22
C PHE A 325 -8.64 -7.84 -21.84
N MET A 326 -8.84 -8.97 -21.17
CA MET A 326 -7.73 -9.83 -20.76
C MET A 326 -7.03 -10.48 -21.97
N ALA A 327 -7.79 -10.86 -23.01
CA ALA A 327 -7.24 -11.37 -24.26
C ALA A 327 -6.43 -10.29 -25.01
N GLU A 328 -6.93 -9.06 -25.07
CA GLU A 328 -6.22 -7.90 -25.65
C GLU A 328 -4.91 -7.60 -24.92
N ARG A 329 -4.89 -7.68 -23.58
CA ARG A 329 -3.66 -7.49 -22.80
C ARG A 329 -2.63 -8.60 -23.01
N LEU A 330 -3.08 -9.84 -23.21
CA LEU A 330 -2.16 -10.94 -23.57
C LEU A 330 -1.61 -10.78 -24.99
N ALA A 331 -2.43 -10.28 -25.93
CA ALA A 331 -2.02 -10.07 -27.32
C ALA A 331 -1.01 -8.91 -27.49
N ARG A 332 -1.03 -7.88 -26.64
CA ARG A 332 -0.12 -6.71 -26.71
C ARG A 332 1.21 -6.89 -25.97
N SER A 333 1.66 -8.12 -25.72
CA SER A 333 2.82 -8.40 -24.86
C SER A 333 4.16 -7.87 -25.39
N ASP A 334 4.39 -7.91 -26.70
CA ASP A 334 5.69 -7.53 -27.27
C ASP A 334 5.92 -6.00 -27.31
N GLN A 335 4.87 -5.22 -27.56
CA GLN A 335 4.94 -3.75 -27.55
C GLN A 335 5.20 -3.21 -26.13
N ASP A 336 4.66 -3.88 -25.11
CA ASP A 336 4.84 -3.53 -23.69
C ASP A 336 6.26 -3.82 -23.16
N LEU A 337 6.96 -4.84 -23.67
CA LEU A 337 8.35 -5.12 -23.24
C LEU A 337 9.34 -4.07 -23.73
N THR A 338 9.14 -3.55 -24.95
CA THR A 338 10.04 -2.53 -25.52
C THR A 338 9.91 -1.20 -24.77
N SER A 339 8.68 -0.76 -24.48
CA SER A 339 8.44 0.45 -23.69
C SER A 339 8.96 0.30 -22.26
N ARG A 340 8.74 -0.84 -21.60
CA ARG A 340 9.32 -1.14 -20.27
C ARG A 340 10.83 -1.08 -20.26
N MET A 341 11.49 -1.70 -21.24
CA MET A 341 12.96 -1.67 -21.33
C MET A 341 13.48 -0.24 -21.54
N ALA A 342 12.80 0.58 -22.34
CA ALA A 342 13.16 1.99 -22.51
C ALA A 342 12.99 2.76 -21.18
N HIS A 343 11.86 2.58 -20.51
CA HIS A 343 11.57 3.18 -19.21
C HIS A 343 12.61 2.76 -18.13
N TRP A 344 12.95 1.48 -18.06
CA TRP A 344 14.00 0.95 -17.17
C TRP A 344 15.38 1.55 -17.47
N ARG A 345 15.73 1.70 -18.75
CA ARG A 345 16.98 2.36 -19.15
C ARG A 345 17.01 3.82 -18.73
N SER A 346 15.89 4.54 -18.87
CA SER A 346 15.78 5.93 -18.41
C SER A 346 15.94 6.03 -16.89
N GLY A 347 15.30 5.14 -16.12
CA GLY A 347 15.44 5.11 -14.66
C GLY A 347 16.85 4.77 -14.18
N VAL A 348 17.50 3.74 -14.76
CA VAL A 348 18.91 3.43 -14.47
C VAL A 348 19.83 4.56 -14.92
N GLY A 349 19.48 5.25 -16.01
CA GLY A 349 20.16 6.44 -16.52
C GLY A 349 20.18 7.62 -15.55
N LEU A 350 19.41 7.59 -14.46
CA LEU A 350 19.52 8.58 -13.39
C LEU A 350 20.87 8.45 -12.64
N LEU A 351 21.47 7.26 -12.58
CA LEU A 351 22.71 6.99 -11.84
C LEU A 351 23.94 7.54 -12.56
N ASN A 352 24.20 8.83 -12.35
CA ASN A 352 25.20 9.62 -13.10
C ASN A 352 26.60 9.62 -12.48
N SER A 353 26.76 9.16 -11.24
CA SER A 353 28.04 9.17 -10.53
C SER A 353 28.36 7.80 -9.89
N PRO A 354 29.63 7.50 -9.59
CA PRO A 354 30.00 6.29 -8.84
C PRO A 354 29.31 6.21 -7.47
N ALA A 355 29.07 7.36 -6.83
CA ALA A 355 28.33 7.43 -5.58
C ALA A 355 26.85 7.04 -5.76
N ASP A 356 26.22 7.48 -6.85
CA ASP A 356 24.85 7.09 -7.18
C ASP A 356 24.76 5.58 -7.44
N TRP A 357 25.71 4.99 -8.17
CA TRP A 357 25.75 3.54 -8.36
C TRP A 357 25.93 2.77 -7.04
N LEU A 358 26.79 3.25 -6.14
CA LEU A 358 27.08 2.55 -4.89
C LEU A 358 25.97 2.69 -3.84
N LEU A 359 25.42 3.92 -3.69
CA LEU A 359 24.54 4.32 -2.59
C LEU A 359 23.11 4.71 -3.02
N GLY A 360 22.86 4.84 -4.32
CA GLY A 360 21.59 5.27 -4.90
C GLY A 360 21.42 6.80 -4.89
N LYS A 361 20.31 7.26 -5.47
CA LYS A 361 19.85 8.66 -5.40
C LYS A 361 19.28 9.03 -4.04
N GLY A 362 18.91 8.05 -3.24
CA GLY A 362 18.18 8.24 -1.99
C GLY A 362 16.78 7.66 -2.07
N MET A 363 16.30 7.17 -0.94
CA MET A 363 15.02 6.48 -0.84
C MET A 363 13.87 7.46 -1.10
N GLY A 364 12.85 7.06 -1.86
CA GLY A 364 11.72 7.92 -2.22
C GLY A 364 12.08 9.08 -3.16
N ARG A 365 13.27 9.07 -3.78
CA ARG A 365 13.69 10.14 -4.70
C ARG A 365 13.52 9.80 -6.17
N LEU A 366 13.15 8.56 -6.49
CA LEU A 366 12.89 8.16 -7.87
C LEU A 366 11.89 9.11 -8.56
N PRO A 367 10.71 9.43 -8.01
CA PRO A 367 9.74 10.23 -8.78
C PRO A 367 10.20 11.65 -9.09
N ALA A 368 10.78 12.32 -8.10
CA ALA A 368 11.30 13.67 -8.27
C ALA A 368 12.47 13.71 -9.26
N ASN A 369 13.40 12.74 -9.18
CA ASN A 369 14.55 12.69 -10.07
C ASN A 369 14.15 12.32 -11.51
N TYR A 370 13.24 11.35 -11.67
CA TYR A 370 12.72 10.96 -12.98
C TYR A 370 12.03 12.13 -13.66
N ALA A 371 11.09 12.78 -12.98
CA ALA A 371 10.35 13.93 -13.51
C ALA A 371 11.24 15.14 -13.85
N ALA A 372 12.38 15.29 -13.16
CA ALA A 372 13.31 16.40 -13.39
C ALA A 372 14.30 16.12 -14.53
N GLN A 373 14.78 14.89 -14.69
CA GLN A 373 15.94 14.55 -15.51
C GLN A 373 15.63 13.74 -16.76
N VAL A 374 14.53 12.98 -16.78
CA VAL A 374 14.16 12.16 -17.94
C VAL A 374 13.39 13.03 -18.94
N PRO A 375 13.83 13.13 -20.21
CA PRO A 375 13.09 13.84 -21.25
C PRO A 375 11.66 13.30 -21.38
N GLU A 376 10.68 14.20 -21.42
CA GLU A 376 9.24 13.86 -21.47
C GLU A 376 8.71 13.03 -20.29
N GLY A 377 9.55 12.72 -19.29
CA GLY A 377 9.20 11.96 -18.09
C GLY A 377 8.64 12.83 -16.96
N GLU A 378 8.26 14.06 -17.23
CA GLU A 378 7.75 15.03 -16.26
C GLU A 378 6.44 14.59 -15.59
N PHE A 379 6.09 15.17 -14.43
CA PHE A 379 4.78 14.95 -13.83
C PHE A 379 3.67 15.54 -14.70
N SER A 380 2.51 14.88 -14.75
CA SER A 380 1.30 15.38 -15.46
C SER A 380 0.69 16.63 -14.81
N GLY A 381 1.14 17.00 -13.62
CA GLY A 381 0.78 18.23 -12.95
C GLY A 381 1.37 18.30 -11.56
N ALA A 382 1.08 19.38 -10.85
CA ALA A 382 1.56 19.58 -9.48
C ALA A 382 0.56 20.40 -8.67
N VAL A 383 0.49 20.09 -7.37
CA VAL A 383 -0.22 20.89 -6.39
C VAL A 383 0.75 21.39 -5.34
N ARG A 384 0.65 22.67 -4.99
CA ARG A 384 1.41 23.25 -3.86
C ARG A 384 0.51 24.18 -3.08
N TRP A 385 0.50 24.02 -1.77
CA TRP A 385 -0.12 25.00 -0.89
C TRP A 385 0.84 26.17 -0.65
N GLN A 386 0.30 27.38 -0.66
CA GLN A 386 1.05 28.59 -0.32
C GLN A 386 0.31 29.37 0.76
N GLN A 387 1.07 29.90 1.70
CA GLN A 387 0.53 30.80 2.70
C GLN A 387 0.18 32.15 2.03
N GLY A 388 -1.05 32.63 2.24
CA GLY A 388 -1.49 33.92 1.72
C GLY A 388 -0.79 35.09 2.40
N GLU A 389 -0.60 36.20 1.67
CA GLU A 389 -0.16 37.45 2.27
C GLU A 389 -1.24 37.99 3.22
N LYS A 390 -0.87 38.33 4.46
CA LYS A 390 -1.79 38.93 5.43
C LYS A 390 -2.21 40.32 4.95
N GLY A 391 -3.39 40.41 4.34
CA GLY A 391 -4.04 41.66 3.94
C GLY A 391 -5.38 41.88 4.64
N LEU A 392 -5.96 43.07 4.51
CA LEU A 392 -7.23 43.48 5.15
C LEU A 392 -8.45 42.58 4.81
N TRP A 393 -8.34 41.69 3.81
CA TRP A 393 -9.46 40.88 3.30
C TRP A 393 -9.18 39.36 3.21
N ARG A 394 -7.99 38.87 3.60
CA ARG A 394 -7.68 37.43 3.55
C ARG A 394 -6.73 37.04 4.67
N LYS A 395 -7.08 35.97 5.39
CA LYS A 395 -6.28 35.39 6.47
C LYS A 395 -5.68 34.03 6.13
N ASP A 396 -6.10 33.39 5.05
CA ASP A 396 -5.90 31.96 4.84
C ASP A 396 -5.18 31.64 3.52
N GLY A 397 -4.53 30.47 3.46
CA GLY A 397 -3.67 30.06 2.34
C GLY A 397 -4.43 29.79 1.04
N TYR A 398 -3.70 29.50 -0.03
CA TYR A 398 -4.27 29.15 -1.34
C TYR A 398 -3.48 28.01 -1.96
N VAL A 399 -4.07 27.36 -2.96
CA VAL A 399 -3.41 26.27 -3.69
C VAL A 399 -2.99 26.74 -5.07
N VAL A 400 -1.78 26.37 -5.45
CA VAL A 400 -1.25 26.53 -6.80
C VAL A 400 -1.35 25.18 -7.49
N LEU A 401 -2.24 25.09 -8.47
CA LEU A 401 -2.40 23.93 -9.33
C LEU A 401 -1.75 24.21 -10.68
N ALA A 402 -0.86 23.33 -11.11
CA ALA A 402 -0.13 23.47 -12.36
C ALA A 402 -0.36 22.24 -13.25
N GLY A 403 -0.45 22.49 -14.56
CA GLY A 403 -0.31 21.45 -15.57
C GLY A 403 1.15 20.98 -15.69
N PRO A 404 1.44 20.07 -16.64
CA PRO A 404 2.80 19.62 -16.90
C PRO A 404 3.66 20.81 -17.36
N ARG A 405 4.98 20.77 -17.12
CA ARG A 405 5.93 21.82 -17.51
C ARG A 405 5.96 22.03 -19.03
N SER A 406 5.86 20.98 -19.85
CA SER A 406 6.01 21.10 -21.30
C SER A 406 5.09 20.20 -22.14
N ASN A 407 4.78 18.99 -21.68
CA ASN A 407 4.07 18.00 -22.48
C ASN A 407 2.54 18.20 -22.43
N GLN A 408 1.95 18.62 -23.55
CA GLN A 408 0.50 18.86 -23.64
C GLN A 408 -0.35 17.58 -23.68
N GLU A 409 0.22 16.44 -24.08
CA GLU A 409 -0.52 15.16 -24.20
C GLU A 409 -0.94 14.60 -22.84
N ILE A 410 -0.16 14.88 -21.79
CA ILE A 410 -0.42 14.46 -20.42
C ILE A 410 -1.08 15.56 -19.58
N ALA A 411 -1.43 16.69 -20.18
CA ALA A 411 -2.08 17.79 -19.46
C ALA A 411 -3.52 17.42 -19.08
N GLY A 412 -3.94 17.75 -17.86
CA GLY A 412 -5.22 17.32 -17.30
C GLY A 412 -5.18 15.94 -16.64
N SER A 413 -4.10 15.17 -16.83
CA SER A 413 -3.89 13.85 -16.22
C SER A 413 -3.42 13.89 -14.76
N TYR A 414 -3.49 15.04 -14.10
CA TYR A 414 -3.27 15.17 -12.66
C TYR A 414 -4.40 15.99 -12.06
N GLU A 415 -5.17 15.35 -11.19
CA GLU A 415 -6.36 15.90 -10.59
C GLU A 415 -6.14 16.14 -9.10
N LEU A 416 -6.56 17.30 -8.61
CA LEU A 416 -6.76 17.51 -7.18
C LEU A 416 -8.17 17.06 -6.83
N THR A 417 -8.31 16.12 -5.89
CA THR A 417 -9.58 15.42 -5.66
C THR A 417 -10.03 15.50 -4.21
N GLN A 418 -11.35 15.44 -3.99
CA GLN A 418 -11.95 15.33 -2.67
C GLN A 418 -13.19 14.43 -2.72
N ARG A 419 -13.34 13.57 -1.70
CA ARG A 419 -14.56 12.78 -1.51
C ARG A 419 -15.74 13.67 -1.19
N VAL A 420 -16.88 13.42 -1.84
CA VAL A 420 -18.12 14.15 -1.60
C VAL A 420 -19.27 13.18 -1.35
N ASP A 421 -20.12 13.51 -0.38
CA ASP A 421 -21.30 12.74 -0.04
C ASP A 421 -22.55 13.46 -0.56
N THR A 422 -23.21 12.87 -1.55
CA THR A 422 -24.46 13.41 -2.08
C THR A 422 -25.28 12.33 -2.77
N THR A 423 -26.55 12.25 -2.41
CA THR A 423 -27.56 11.40 -3.06
C THR A 423 -28.49 12.21 -3.98
N VAL A 424 -28.31 13.54 -4.02
CA VAL A 424 -29.19 14.45 -4.76
C VAL A 424 -28.74 14.50 -6.22
N ASN A 425 -29.68 14.24 -7.13
CA ASN A 425 -29.49 14.48 -8.55
C ASN A 425 -29.95 15.90 -8.91
N GLY A 426 -29.25 16.55 -9.85
CA GLY A 426 -29.63 17.87 -10.34
C GLY A 426 -28.45 18.68 -10.86
N GLN A 427 -28.66 19.99 -10.94
CA GLN A 427 -27.64 20.91 -11.44
C GLN A 427 -26.65 21.29 -10.34
N PHE A 428 -25.44 20.76 -10.42
CA PHE A 428 -24.32 21.16 -9.57
C PHE A 428 -23.59 22.37 -10.17
N ARG A 429 -22.98 23.18 -9.31
CA ARG A 429 -22.18 24.35 -9.74
C ARG A 429 -20.87 24.41 -8.96
N VAL A 430 -19.78 24.70 -9.65
CA VAL A 430 -18.49 24.99 -9.02
C VAL A 430 -18.35 26.50 -8.90
N ARG A 431 -18.14 26.99 -7.69
CA ARG A 431 -17.76 28.38 -7.44
C ARG A 431 -16.30 28.40 -6.99
N ILE A 432 -15.52 29.31 -7.54
CA ILE A 432 -14.08 29.33 -7.37
C ILE A 432 -13.57 30.77 -7.38
N ASN A 433 -12.67 31.10 -6.46
CA ASN A 433 -11.81 32.27 -6.61
C ASN A 433 -10.50 31.80 -7.24
N VAL A 434 -10.17 32.35 -8.42
CA VAL A 434 -9.01 31.91 -9.20
C VAL A 434 -8.17 33.10 -9.62
N ARG A 435 -6.85 32.93 -9.71
CA ARG A 435 -5.92 33.88 -10.31
C ARG A 435 -5.03 33.14 -11.32
N VAL A 436 -4.98 33.66 -12.54
CA VAL A 436 -4.17 33.11 -13.65
C VAL A 436 -3.38 34.24 -14.30
N LEU A 437 -2.17 33.95 -14.78
CA LEU A 437 -1.32 34.91 -15.48
C LEU A 437 -1.52 34.89 -17.01
N LYS A 438 -1.93 33.74 -17.54
CA LYS A 438 -2.27 33.53 -18.95
C LYS A 438 -3.63 32.85 -19.04
N SER A 439 -4.20 32.80 -20.25
CA SER A 439 -5.42 32.03 -20.49
C SER A 439 -5.15 30.56 -20.14
N THR A 440 -5.94 30.00 -19.24
CA THR A 440 -5.74 28.64 -18.70
C THR A 440 -7.04 27.85 -18.81
N ARG A 441 -6.99 26.70 -19.48
CA ARG A 441 -8.05 25.68 -19.48
C ARG A 441 -8.00 24.92 -18.17
N MET A 442 -9.16 24.87 -17.52
CA MET A 442 -9.38 24.12 -16.30
C MET A 442 -10.48 23.10 -16.54
N GLU A 443 -10.44 22.02 -15.78
CA GLU A 443 -11.42 20.96 -15.83
C GLU A 443 -11.97 20.75 -14.43
N PHE A 444 -13.28 20.59 -14.32
CA PHE A 444 -13.97 20.27 -13.09
C PHE A 444 -14.84 19.06 -13.33
N TYR A 445 -14.76 18.08 -12.44
CA TYR A 445 -15.56 16.87 -12.52
C TYR A 445 -16.22 16.56 -11.18
N LEU A 446 -17.43 16.02 -11.26
CA LEU A 446 -18.09 15.32 -10.18
C LEU A 446 -18.49 13.94 -10.72
N CYS A 447 -17.76 12.92 -10.32
CA CYS A 447 -17.91 11.57 -10.88
C CYS A 447 -18.24 10.53 -9.81
N GLU A 448 -18.99 9.51 -10.20
CA GLU A 448 -18.99 8.22 -9.48
C GLU A 448 -17.62 7.56 -9.71
N ARG A 449 -16.77 7.63 -8.69
CA ARG A 449 -15.39 7.13 -8.76
C ARG A 449 -14.95 6.51 -7.46
N HIS A 450 -14.43 5.30 -7.54
CA HIS A 450 -13.72 4.69 -6.41
C HIS A 450 -12.34 5.31 -6.23
N LEU A 451 -11.45 5.25 -7.23
CA LEU A 451 -10.15 5.93 -7.17
C LEU A 451 -9.65 6.39 -8.55
N LEU A 452 -9.52 5.46 -9.49
CA LEU A 452 -8.89 5.72 -10.79
C LEU A 452 -9.92 5.88 -11.91
N TYR A 453 -10.88 4.96 -12.01
CA TYR A 453 -11.81 4.93 -13.13
C TYR A 453 -13.12 5.64 -12.79
N ASP A 454 -13.47 6.59 -13.64
CA ASP A 454 -14.75 7.26 -13.63
C ASP A 454 -15.84 6.41 -14.31
N ARG A 455 -17.07 6.53 -13.81
CA ARG A 455 -18.26 5.94 -14.42
C ARG A 455 -19.16 7.02 -15.02
N SER A 456 -20.04 7.59 -14.20
CA SER A 456 -20.93 8.69 -14.60
C SER A 456 -20.38 9.99 -14.04
N CYS A 457 -20.29 11.03 -14.88
CA CYS A 457 -19.68 12.30 -14.54
C CYS A 457 -20.53 13.49 -14.94
N LEU A 458 -20.53 14.51 -14.09
CA LEU A 458 -20.87 15.88 -14.45
C LEU A 458 -19.56 16.68 -14.56
N ALA A 459 -19.42 17.45 -15.63
CA ALA A 459 -18.17 18.13 -15.94
C ALA A 459 -18.35 19.58 -16.39
N ALA A 460 -17.29 20.38 -16.24
CA ALA A 460 -17.15 21.69 -16.87
C ALA A 460 -15.69 21.92 -17.29
N TRP A 461 -15.49 22.48 -18.49
CA TRP A 461 -14.17 22.75 -19.07
C TRP A 461 -13.98 24.24 -19.42
N PRO A 462 -13.99 25.15 -18.43
CA PRO A 462 -13.87 26.56 -18.72
C PRO A 462 -12.44 26.96 -19.08
N THR A 463 -12.33 27.98 -19.93
CA THR A 463 -11.09 28.73 -20.14
C THR A 463 -11.12 29.99 -19.30
N VAL A 464 -10.29 30.06 -18.26
CA VAL A 464 -10.14 31.22 -17.39
C VAL A 464 -9.14 32.19 -18.02
N LYS A 465 -9.56 33.44 -18.26
CA LYS A 465 -8.70 34.48 -18.83
C LYS A 465 -8.14 35.37 -17.69
N PRO A 466 -6.91 35.89 -17.83
CA PRO A 466 -6.40 36.89 -16.89
C PRO A 466 -7.25 38.17 -16.99
N VAL A 467 -7.36 38.91 -15.87
CA VAL A 467 -8.06 40.20 -15.85
C VAL A 467 -7.17 41.24 -16.54
N PRO A 468 -7.63 41.93 -17.61
CA PRO A 468 -6.82 42.93 -18.30
C PRO A 468 -6.40 44.07 -17.36
N GLY A 469 -5.10 44.39 -17.34
CA GLY A 469 -4.55 45.50 -16.54
C GLY A 469 -4.46 45.26 -15.03
N PHE A 470 -4.85 44.08 -14.53
CA PHE A 470 -4.78 43.74 -13.11
C PHE A 470 -4.50 42.24 -12.89
N VAL A 471 -3.43 41.91 -12.17
CA VAL A 471 -3.15 40.52 -11.76
C VAL A 471 -3.92 40.25 -10.46
N GLY A 472 -5.21 39.97 -10.60
CA GLY A 472 -6.16 39.85 -9.50
C GLY A 472 -6.87 38.51 -9.43
N TRP A 473 -7.42 38.25 -8.24
CA TRP A 473 -8.36 37.17 -8.04
C TRP A 473 -9.71 37.50 -8.68
N GLN A 474 -10.31 36.53 -9.36
CA GLN A 474 -11.65 36.62 -9.93
C GLN A 474 -12.53 35.51 -9.34
N SER A 475 -13.77 35.87 -8.99
CA SER A 475 -14.76 34.90 -8.52
C SER A 475 -15.62 34.45 -9.69
N LEU A 476 -15.57 33.16 -10.01
CA LEU A 476 -16.27 32.56 -11.15
C LEU A 476 -17.20 31.46 -10.67
N THR A 477 -18.26 31.19 -11.43
CA THR A 477 -19.18 30.08 -11.17
C THR A 477 -19.49 29.34 -12.47
N PHE A 478 -19.32 28.02 -12.45
CA PHE A 478 -19.49 27.15 -13.59
C PHE A 478 -20.53 26.08 -13.30
N PRO A 479 -21.59 25.94 -14.11
CA PRO A 479 -22.51 24.82 -13.99
C PRO A 479 -21.83 23.55 -14.52
N LEU A 480 -21.90 22.47 -13.74
CA LEU A 480 -21.50 21.14 -14.21
C LEU A 480 -22.59 20.57 -15.11
N LYS A 481 -22.18 19.97 -16.23
CA LYS A 481 -23.06 19.36 -17.23
C LYS A 481 -22.68 17.90 -17.43
N GLY A 482 -23.68 17.04 -17.62
CA GLY A 482 -23.48 15.62 -17.86
C GLY A 482 -24.79 14.88 -17.61
N GLU A 483 -24.73 13.56 -17.68
CA GLU A 483 -25.87 12.71 -17.36
C GLU A 483 -26.10 12.66 -15.86
N ALA A 484 -27.36 12.52 -15.45
CA ALA A 484 -27.68 12.31 -14.04
C ALA A 484 -27.06 11.01 -13.54
N PHE A 485 -26.70 10.96 -12.25
CA PHE A 485 -26.20 9.73 -11.67
C PHE A 485 -27.30 8.67 -11.67
N ASP A 486 -26.90 7.44 -12.00
CA ASP A 486 -27.75 6.26 -11.89
C ASP A 486 -28.31 6.13 -10.46
N PRO A 487 -29.47 5.48 -10.30
CA PRO A 487 -29.94 5.08 -8.98
C PRO A 487 -28.90 4.22 -8.25
N GLU A 488 -28.71 4.50 -6.96
CA GLU A 488 -27.77 3.74 -6.15
C GLU A 488 -28.19 2.26 -6.05
N PRO A 489 -27.23 1.32 -6.10
CA PRO A 489 -27.55 -0.08 -5.91
C PRO A 489 -27.97 -0.37 -4.45
N TRP A 490 -28.88 -1.33 -4.28
CA TRP A 490 -29.40 -1.71 -2.94
C TRP A 490 -28.33 -2.21 -1.95
N PHE A 491 -27.19 -2.66 -2.45
CA PHE A 491 -26.10 -3.26 -1.67
C PHE A 491 -24.99 -2.27 -1.30
N GLY A 492 -25.12 -0.98 -1.63
CA GLY A 492 -24.20 0.04 -1.14
C GLY A 492 -24.21 1.36 -1.93
N HIS A 493 -23.77 2.42 -1.26
CA HIS A 493 -23.61 3.75 -1.88
C HIS A 493 -22.42 3.75 -2.85
N ARG A 494 -22.62 4.33 -4.04
CA ARG A 494 -21.50 4.59 -4.95
C ARG A 494 -20.75 5.82 -4.48
N LEU A 495 -19.46 5.66 -4.25
CA LEU A 495 -18.62 6.79 -3.84
C LEU A 495 -18.53 7.81 -4.98
N LYS A 496 -18.64 9.09 -4.61
CA LYS A 496 -18.46 10.22 -5.51
C LYS A 496 -17.21 10.99 -5.15
N MET A 497 -16.59 11.57 -6.18
CA MET A 497 -15.39 12.36 -6.04
C MET A 497 -15.53 13.62 -6.88
N PHE A 498 -15.28 14.76 -6.24
CA PHE A 498 -15.06 16.01 -6.95
C PHE A 498 -13.59 16.09 -7.32
N SER A 499 -13.29 16.57 -8.52
CA SER A 499 -11.92 16.83 -8.95
C SER A 499 -11.78 18.08 -9.79
N LEU A 500 -10.56 18.62 -9.78
CA LEU A 500 -10.16 19.69 -10.68
C LEU A 500 -8.75 19.48 -11.23
N ALA A 501 -8.53 19.93 -12.46
CA ALA A 501 -7.25 19.85 -13.14
C ALA A 501 -6.96 21.12 -13.95
N VAL A 502 -5.68 21.34 -14.26
CA VAL A 502 -5.23 22.31 -15.27
C VAL A 502 -4.79 21.52 -16.50
N SER A 503 -5.44 21.78 -17.64
CA SER A 503 -5.24 20.99 -18.88
C SER A 503 -4.42 21.70 -19.95
N ASP A 504 -3.66 22.72 -19.56
CA ASP A 504 -2.67 23.39 -20.41
C ASP A 504 -1.25 23.16 -19.88
N ALA A 505 -0.33 22.81 -20.78
CA ALA A 505 1.09 22.75 -20.47
C ALA A 505 1.64 24.14 -20.10
N ALA A 506 2.59 24.14 -19.17
CA ALA A 506 3.18 25.32 -18.53
C ALA A 506 2.14 26.28 -17.92
N ALA A 507 0.89 25.87 -17.72
CA ALA A 507 -0.15 26.72 -17.14
C ALA A 507 -0.27 26.49 -15.65
N VAL A 508 -0.61 27.58 -14.96
CA VAL A 508 -0.73 27.63 -13.51
C VAL A 508 -2.00 28.38 -13.18
N ALA A 509 -2.76 27.83 -12.23
CA ALA A 509 -3.91 28.46 -11.63
C ALA A 509 -3.74 28.48 -10.12
N GLU A 510 -3.86 29.67 -9.54
CA GLU A 510 -3.95 29.84 -8.10
C GLU A 510 -5.42 29.84 -7.70
N ILE A 511 -5.77 29.08 -6.66
CA ILE A 511 -7.14 28.70 -6.35
C ILE A 511 -7.38 28.89 -4.85
N ASP A 512 -8.52 29.50 -4.54
CA ASP A 512 -9.03 29.72 -3.19
C ASP A 512 -10.56 29.73 -3.20
N ALA A 513 -11.18 29.59 -2.02
CA ALA A 513 -12.63 29.62 -1.79
C ALA A 513 -13.40 28.75 -2.80
N LEU A 514 -12.92 27.54 -3.00
CA LEU A 514 -13.50 26.55 -3.90
C LEU A 514 -14.70 25.88 -3.24
N ALA A 515 -15.84 25.89 -3.92
CA ALA A 515 -17.11 25.37 -3.43
C ALA A 515 -17.79 24.52 -4.51
N LEU A 516 -18.33 23.36 -4.11
CA LEU A 516 -19.20 22.55 -4.96
C LEU A 516 -20.63 22.67 -4.44
N LEU A 517 -21.42 23.49 -5.14
CA LEU A 517 -22.79 23.77 -4.78
C LEU A 517 -23.71 22.68 -5.32
N SER A 518 -24.43 22.03 -4.41
CA SER A 518 -25.50 21.09 -4.74
C SER A 518 -26.71 21.83 -5.34
N PRO A 519 -27.70 21.10 -5.88
CA PRO A 519 -28.96 21.70 -6.34
C PRO A 519 -29.72 22.49 -5.26
N SER A 520 -29.52 22.17 -3.98
CA SER A 520 -30.11 22.92 -2.85
C SER A 520 -29.28 24.15 -2.43
N GLY A 521 -28.13 24.37 -3.06
CA GLY A 521 -27.20 25.46 -2.75
C GLY A 521 -26.24 25.17 -1.60
N ALA A 522 -26.29 23.96 -1.02
CA ALA A 522 -25.33 23.54 0.00
C ALA A 522 -23.94 23.31 -0.63
N ASP A 523 -22.90 23.76 0.05
CA ASP A 523 -21.52 23.43 -0.32
C ASP A 523 -21.18 22.03 0.18
N LEU A 524 -20.65 21.21 -0.72
CA LEU A 524 -20.29 19.81 -0.45
C LEU A 524 -18.80 19.62 -0.18
N LEU A 525 -17.97 20.65 -0.41
CA LEU A 525 -16.55 20.59 -0.14
C LEU A 525 -16.25 21.00 1.30
N VAL A 526 -15.21 20.39 1.86
CA VAL A 526 -14.65 20.74 3.17
C VAL A 526 -13.21 21.20 2.95
N ASN A 527 -12.79 22.26 3.64
CA ASN A 527 -11.46 22.87 3.43
C ASN A 527 -11.25 23.34 1.97
N GLY A 528 -12.28 23.89 1.34
CA GLY A 528 -12.20 24.53 0.02
C GLY A 528 -11.59 25.94 0.03
N ASP A 529 -11.46 26.53 1.21
CA ASP A 529 -10.73 27.76 1.52
C ASP A 529 -9.24 27.51 1.81
N PHE A 530 -8.81 26.25 1.86
CA PHE A 530 -7.44 25.81 2.12
C PHE A 530 -6.80 26.40 3.40
N SER A 531 -7.63 26.75 4.38
CA SER A 531 -7.17 27.26 5.68
C SER A 531 -6.42 26.21 6.49
N GLN A 532 -6.64 24.92 6.19
CA GLN A 532 -5.97 23.77 6.81
C GLN A 532 -4.92 23.13 5.87
N GLY A 533 -4.34 23.90 4.96
CA GLY A 533 -3.47 23.35 3.92
C GLY A 533 -4.29 22.55 2.90
N THR A 534 -3.74 21.43 2.43
CA THR A 534 -4.42 20.47 1.56
C THR A 534 -5.10 19.33 2.32
N ALA A 535 -5.44 19.52 3.60
CA ALA A 535 -6.23 18.56 4.36
C ALA A 535 -7.47 18.12 3.57
N ARG A 536 -7.73 16.81 3.53
CA ARG A 536 -8.85 16.16 2.82
C ARG A 536 -8.77 16.19 1.29
N TRP A 537 -7.74 16.82 0.72
CA TRP A 537 -7.49 16.82 -0.71
C TRP A 537 -6.43 15.78 -1.06
N LEU A 538 -6.69 14.96 -2.07
CA LEU A 538 -5.76 13.96 -2.57
C LEU A 538 -5.45 14.27 -4.03
N GLY A 539 -4.17 14.46 -4.37
CA GLY A 539 -3.74 14.48 -5.76
C GLY A 539 -3.83 13.08 -6.36
N VAL A 540 -4.32 12.95 -7.59
CA VAL A 540 -4.49 11.67 -8.30
C VAL A 540 -3.96 11.83 -9.71
N ALA A 541 -3.00 10.98 -10.11
CA ALA A 541 -2.58 10.89 -11.50
C ALA A 541 -3.54 9.96 -12.27
N GLN A 542 -3.89 10.34 -13.49
CA GLN A 542 -4.82 9.61 -14.34
C GLN A 542 -4.13 9.20 -15.62
N SER A 543 -4.20 7.92 -15.98
CA SER A 543 -3.70 7.36 -17.25
C SER A 543 -2.19 7.48 -17.56
N TYR A 544 -1.42 8.31 -16.84
CA TYR A 544 0.01 8.51 -17.03
C TYR A 544 0.77 8.31 -15.71
N PHE A 545 1.62 7.28 -15.66
CA PHE A 545 2.24 6.81 -14.42
C PHE A 545 3.77 6.69 -14.45
N ASP A 546 4.40 7.01 -15.57
CA ASP A 546 5.84 6.80 -15.81
C ASP A 546 6.78 7.39 -14.74
N PRO A 547 6.59 8.62 -14.22
CA PRO A 547 7.52 9.16 -13.24
C PRO A 547 7.39 8.50 -11.87
N TRP A 548 6.30 7.81 -11.55
CA TRP A 548 6.00 7.45 -10.17
C TRP A 548 6.63 6.13 -9.72
N HIS A 549 6.87 5.22 -10.67
CA HIS A 549 7.35 3.86 -10.40
C HIS A 549 8.35 3.44 -11.46
N LEU A 550 9.33 2.59 -11.11
CA LEU A 550 10.23 2.00 -12.11
C LEU A 550 9.72 0.65 -12.65
N ASP A 551 8.61 0.14 -12.08
CA ASP A 551 8.00 -1.14 -12.45
C ASP A 551 8.99 -2.33 -12.46
N ASN A 552 9.99 -2.30 -11.57
CA ASN A 552 10.91 -3.41 -11.35
C ASN A 552 11.57 -3.27 -9.97
N LEU A 553 11.36 -4.25 -9.10
CA LEU A 553 11.84 -4.24 -7.72
C LEU A 553 13.37 -4.09 -7.63
N ALA A 554 14.13 -4.83 -8.45
CA ALA A 554 15.59 -4.80 -8.37
C ALA A 554 16.16 -3.48 -8.87
N LEU A 555 15.61 -2.95 -9.97
CA LEU A 555 16.03 -1.67 -10.52
C LEU A 555 15.63 -0.51 -9.62
N GLU A 556 14.44 -0.54 -9.02
CA GLU A 556 14.01 0.52 -8.10
C GLU A 556 14.91 0.57 -6.85
N VAL A 557 15.21 -0.60 -6.28
CA VAL A 557 16.16 -0.71 -5.17
C VAL A 557 17.55 -0.23 -5.58
N LEU A 558 18.01 -0.54 -6.80
CA LEU A 558 19.29 -0.05 -7.32
C LEU A 558 19.29 1.47 -7.45
N VAL A 559 18.25 2.07 -8.05
CA VAL A 559 18.18 3.52 -8.27
C VAL A 559 18.11 4.27 -6.95
N GLU A 560 17.31 3.79 -5.99
CA GLU A 560 17.09 4.51 -4.74
C GLU A 560 18.14 4.20 -3.65
N ARG A 561 18.64 2.96 -3.57
CA ARG A 561 19.53 2.49 -2.49
C ARG A 561 20.91 2.03 -2.95
N GLY A 562 21.16 2.03 -4.26
CA GLY A 562 22.44 1.65 -4.85
C GLY A 562 22.74 0.16 -4.76
N LEU A 563 23.92 -0.22 -5.27
CA LEU A 563 24.42 -1.59 -5.24
C LEU A 563 24.52 -2.15 -3.82
N VAL A 564 24.91 -1.34 -2.84
CA VAL A 564 25.01 -1.81 -1.44
C VAL A 564 23.65 -2.23 -0.91
N GLY A 565 22.62 -1.41 -1.12
CA GLY A 565 21.25 -1.72 -0.70
C GLY A 565 20.67 -2.92 -1.43
N LEU A 566 20.89 -3.00 -2.74
CA LEU A 566 20.44 -4.13 -3.56
C LEU A 566 21.10 -5.44 -3.12
N LEU A 567 22.43 -5.47 -3.00
CA LEU A 567 23.17 -6.68 -2.60
C LEU A 567 22.80 -7.10 -1.18
N ALA A 568 22.60 -6.15 -0.26
CA ALA A 568 22.13 -6.45 1.10
C ALA A 568 20.73 -7.09 1.09
N LEU A 569 19.81 -6.56 0.30
CA LEU A 569 18.47 -7.11 0.15
C LEU A 569 18.50 -8.51 -0.46
N VAL A 570 19.23 -8.71 -1.57
CA VAL A 570 19.39 -10.00 -2.23
C VAL A 570 20.05 -11.02 -1.30
N ALA A 571 21.08 -10.63 -0.55
CA ALA A 571 21.75 -11.52 0.40
C ALA A 571 20.82 -11.91 1.55
N LEU A 572 20.06 -10.96 2.11
CA LEU A 572 19.08 -11.22 3.17
C LEU A 572 17.98 -12.15 2.67
N PHE A 573 17.50 -11.91 1.44
CA PHE A 573 16.48 -12.72 0.79
C PHE A 573 16.97 -14.14 0.51
N GLY A 574 18.16 -14.30 -0.07
CA GLY A 574 18.78 -15.61 -0.30
C GLY A 574 19.01 -16.37 1.01
N TYR A 575 19.42 -15.67 2.07
CA TYR A 575 19.58 -16.26 3.39
C TYR A 575 18.23 -16.66 4.00
N ALA A 576 17.18 -15.84 3.90
CA ALA A 576 15.82 -16.20 4.30
C ALA A 576 15.34 -17.49 3.62
N PHE A 577 15.48 -17.58 2.29
CA PHE A 577 15.15 -18.80 1.54
C PHE A 577 15.95 -20.00 2.00
N TRP A 578 17.26 -19.83 2.16
CA TRP A 578 18.12 -20.90 2.65
C TRP A 578 17.60 -21.47 3.98
N GLN A 579 17.14 -20.60 4.88
CA GLN A 579 16.70 -21.01 6.21
C GLN A 579 15.35 -21.71 6.20
N LEU A 580 14.45 -21.29 5.31
CA LEU A 580 13.15 -21.92 5.11
C LEU A 580 13.25 -23.29 4.40
N LEU A 581 14.21 -23.45 3.49
CA LEU A 581 14.36 -24.67 2.68
C LEU A 581 15.31 -25.70 3.30
N TRP A 582 16.46 -25.26 3.82
CA TRP A 582 17.55 -26.13 4.26
C TRP A 582 18.05 -25.85 5.67
N GLY A 583 17.83 -24.64 6.20
CA GLY A 583 18.34 -24.23 7.49
C GLY A 583 17.40 -24.51 8.66
N SER A 584 17.56 -23.74 9.74
CA SER A 584 16.89 -24.03 11.02
C SER A 584 15.40 -23.67 11.03
N ALA A 585 14.97 -22.77 10.15
CA ALA A 585 13.57 -22.36 10.04
C ALA A 585 12.71 -23.39 9.30
N ARG A 586 13.30 -24.33 8.55
CA ARG A 586 12.59 -25.38 7.79
C ARG A 586 11.57 -26.17 8.61
N GLY A 587 11.86 -26.40 9.90
CA GLY A 587 10.97 -27.15 10.80
C GLY A 587 9.79 -26.35 11.35
N GLN A 588 9.71 -25.04 11.07
CA GLN A 588 8.65 -24.19 11.59
C GLN A 588 7.33 -24.42 10.84
N PRO A 589 6.18 -24.34 11.53
CA PRO A 589 4.86 -24.52 10.90
C PRO A 589 4.60 -23.63 9.68
N LEU A 590 5.05 -22.37 9.72
CA LEU A 590 4.86 -21.42 8.62
C LEU A 590 5.92 -21.45 7.53
N ALA A 591 6.98 -22.25 7.66
CA ALA A 591 8.11 -22.23 6.73
C ALA A 591 7.73 -22.34 5.25
N PRO A 592 6.88 -23.30 4.82
CA PRO A 592 6.58 -23.43 3.40
C PRO A 592 5.72 -22.28 2.86
N TYR A 593 4.85 -21.71 3.69
CA TYR A 593 3.98 -20.59 3.33
C TYR A 593 4.77 -19.28 3.23
N LEU A 594 5.71 -19.05 4.15
CA LEU A 594 6.63 -17.91 4.08
C LEU A 594 7.52 -17.98 2.83
N ALA A 595 8.05 -19.17 2.50
CA ALA A 595 8.88 -19.33 1.30
C ALA A 595 8.08 -19.02 0.02
N ALA A 596 6.84 -19.52 -0.06
CA ALA A 596 5.95 -19.22 -1.18
C ALA A 596 5.58 -17.73 -1.26
N ALA A 597 5.33 -17.08 -0.12
CA ALA A 597 5.01 -15.65 -0.04
C ALA A 597 6.18 -14.77 -0.52
N LEU A 598 7.40 -15.07 -0.07
CA LEU A 598 8.59 -14.36 -0.53
C LEU A 598 8.86 -14.62 -2.03
N PHE A 599 8.62 -15.85 -2.50
CA PHE A 599 8.78 -16.19 -3.92
C PHE A 599 7.79 -15.43 -4.79
N ALA A 600 6.55 -15.26 -4.32
CA ALA A 600 5.53 -14.46 -4.98
C ALA A 600 5.98 -13.00 -5.19
N VAL A 601 6.59 -12.38 -4.18
CA VAL A 601 7.13 -11.01 -4.29
C VAL A 601 8.23 -10.91 -5.33
N LEU A 602 9.12 -11.90 -5.47
CA LEU A 602 10.13 -11.87 -6.55
C LEU A 602 9.49 -11.90 -7.92
N LEU A 603 8.46 -12.73 -8.11
CA LEU A 603 7.78 -12.84 -9.40
C LEU A 603 7.06 -11.55 -9.78
N VAL A 604 6.35 -10.91 -8.84
CA VAL A 604 5.78 -9.57 -9.09
C VAL A 604 6.90 -8.56 -9.34
N GLY A 605 8.00 -8.66 -8.57
CA GLY A 605 9.17 -7.80 -8.63
C GLY A 605 9.89 -7.76 -9.99
N LEU A 606 9.64 -8.71 -10.88
CA LEU A 606 10.19 -8.70 -12.24
C LEU A 606 9.57 -7.64 -13.14
N VAL A 607 8.31 -7.27 -12.87
CA VAL A 607 7.49 -6.39 -13.73
C VAL A 607 6.77 -5.27 -12.97
N SER A 608 6.99 -5.19 -11.66
CA SER A 608 6.52 -4.12 -10.78
C SER A 608 7.52 -3.93 -9.64
N SER A 609 7.40 -2.82 -8.90
CA SER A 609 7.99 -2.69 -7.57
C SER A 609 6.92 -2.74 -6.49
N VAL A 610 7.35 -3.00 -5.26
CA VAL A 610 6.56 -2.86 -4.03
C VAL A 610 7.10 -1.74 -3.14
N MET A 611 8.35 -1.30 -3.36
CA MET A 611 9.14 -0.58 -2.35
C MET A 611 8.55 0.77 -1.98
N ASP A 612 7.76 1.35 -2.87
CA ASP A 612 7.04 2.60 -2.75
C ASP A 612 5.67 2.48 -2.05
N VAL A 613 5.27 1.30 -1.57
CA VAL A 613 4.01 1.04 -0.84
C VAL A 613 4.31 0.60 0.61
N PRO A 614 4.47 1.54 1.56
CA PRO A 614 5.08 1.28 2.87
C PRO A 614 4.41 0.17 3.68
N ARG A 615 3.08 0.10 3.65
CA ARG A 615 2.29 -0.91 4.37
C ARG A 615 2.59 -2.32 3.87
N VAL A 616 2.56 -2.54 2.55
CA VAL A 616 2.84 -3.86 1.94
C VAL A 616 4.32 -4.23 2.11
N VAL A 617 5.22 -3.26 1.98
CA VAL A 617 6.66 -3.44 2.21
C VAL A 617 6.96 -3.84 3.66
N PHE A 618 6.27 -3.24 4.63
CA PHE A 618 6.37 -3.64 6.03
C PHE A 618 6.01 -5.11 6.22
N LEU A 619 4.90 -5.58 5.63
CA LEU A 619 4.51 -6.99 5.71
C LEU A 619 5.55 -7.91 5.07
N PHE A 620 6.08 -7.52 3.91
CA PHE A 620 7.15 -8.23 3.23
C PHE A 620 8.42 -8.34 4.09
N TYR A 621 8.92 -7.22 4.63
CA TYR A 621 10.07 -7.23 5.53
C TYR A 621 9.79 -8.04 6.80
N LEU A 622 8.61 -7.93 7.40
CA LEU A 622 8.25 -8.68 8.59
C LEU A 622 8.30 -10.20 8.35
N MET A 623 7.74 -10.68 7.23
CA MET A 623 7.81 -12.08 6.82
C MET A 623 9.25 -12.54 6.56
N MET A 624 10.04 -11.73 5.86
CA MET A 624 11.45 -12.02 5.59
C MET A 624 12.26 -12.09 6.90
N LEU A 625 12.08 -11.15 7.83
CA LEU A 625 12.80 -11.13 9.09
C LEU A 625 12.38 -12.27 10.03
N TRP A 626 11.12 -12.70 9.99
CA TRP A 626 10.65 -13.87 10.77
C TRP A 626 11.25 -15.19 10.26
N SER A 627 11.64 -15.27 8.98
CA SER A 627 12.27 -16.47 8.42
C SER A 627 13.69 -16.77 8.94
N LEU A 628 14.31 -15.81 9.64
CA LEU A 628 15.71 -15.90 10.04
C LEU A 628 15.95 -16.83 11.25
N PRO A 629 17.13 -17.47 11.35
CA PRO A 629 17.45 -18.43 12.41
C PRO A 629 17.60 -17.74 13.74
N SER A 630 16.78 -18.19 14.68
CA SER A 630 17.03 -18.06 16.11
C SER A 630 17.40 -16.64 16.58
N MET A 631 16.41 -15.79 16.43
CA MET A 631 15.84 -15.06 17.54
C MET A 631 15.14 -15.95 18.60
N ASN A 632 15.39 -17.28 18.66
CA ASN A 632 14.77 -18.26 19.56
C ASN A 632 15.61 -19.52 19.81
N PHE A 633 15.55 -19.95 21.07
CA PHE A 633 15.99 -21.21 21.70
C PHE A 633 17.05 -22.06 20.98
N ARG A 634 18.22 -22.19 21.64
CA ARG A 634 19.18 -23.25 21.37
C ARG A 634 18.52 -24.62 21.61
N LYS A 635 18.74 -25.51 20.66
CA LYS A 635 18.28 -26.90 20.52
C LYS A 635 18.83 -27.87 21.58
N GLY A 636 19.01 -27.43 22.83
CA GLY A 636 19.72 -28.16 23.87
C GLY A 636 18.89 -29.20 24.65
N SER A 637 17.57 -29.27 24.49
CA SER A 637 16.71 -30.15 25.31
C SER A 637 15.76 -31.05 24.50
N MET A 638 15.99 -31.22 23.21
CA MET A 638 15.10 -32.01 22.34
C MET A 638 15.33 -33.53 22.41
N LEU A 639 16.19 -34.02 23.31
CA LEU A 639 16.44 -35.45 23.50
C LEU A 639 15.45 -36.15 24.45
N ASP A 640 14.54 -35.44 25.12
CA ASP A 640 13.61 -36.06 26.10
C ASP A 640 12.11 -36.06 25.70
N CYS A 641 11.75 -35.62 24.50
CA CYS A 641 10.33 -35.49 24.11
C CYS A 641 9.76 -36.60 23.20
N ASP A 642 10.49 -37.69 22.96
CA ASP A 642 9.91 -38.87 22.29
C ASP A 642 9.07 -39.74 23.24
N ALA A 643 9.07 -39.47 24.55
CA ALA A 643 8.29 -40.23 25.54
C ALA A 643 6.87 -39.68 25.81
N CYS A 644 6.54 -38.45 25.39
CA CYS A 644 5.29 -37.78 25.81
C CYS A 644 4.09 -37.95 24.86
N VAL A 645 4.25 -38.57 23.68
CA VAL A 645 3.16 -38.70 22.69
C VAL A 645 2.39 -40.03 22.83
N LYS A 646 2.75 -40.89 23.79
CA LYS A 646 2.05 -42.18 24.01
C LYS A 646 0.95 -42.18 25.09
N ASN A 647 0.63 -41.06 25.73
CA ASN A 647 -0.52 -40.99 26.64
C ASN A 647 -1.09 -39.57 26.72
N LYS A 648 -1.99 -39.23 25.78
CA LYS A 648 -3.20 -38.41 25.98
C LYS A 648 -3.96 -38.20 24.68
#